data_AF-A0A4Y9S968-F1
#
_entry.id   AF-A0A4Y9S968-F1
#
_cell.length_a   1.000
_cell.length_b   1.000
_cell.length_c   1.000
_cell.angle_alpha   90.00
_cell.angle_beta   90.00
_cell.angle_gamma   90.00
#
_symmetry.space_group_name_H-M   'P 1'
#
loop_
_entity.id
_entity.type
_entity.pdbx_description
1 polymer ?
#
loop_
_entity_poly.entity_id
_entity_poly.type
_entity_poly.pdbx_seq_one_letter_code
_entity_poly.pdbx_strand_id
1 'polypeptide(L)'
;MTTTLAPQDSLEHLRRLLDTSGAIDQAAPLAADLARAGALPVVELFNCAQQLTEAGQPHDAIALYRTWLDHTRSSVAFAVLFNMGVSLANVQDDDGAEQAYRRAIELNPVFIEPQLNLATLLERRGDIVAALTLWNKVSGMVNLQDPSGKDFYIQALNNMGRVLENRKQFPDAEDLLARSLALNPDQPKVLTHLIHLRQKQCKWPIYAALPGISQQDMVDATSALAMLSASSDPQDQLDAARRYVREKVKPLTDTPLAPREGYDHDKLRIGYLSGDLCSHAVSILTAELYELHDRSRVEVYAFSWSREDGTPLRARVVKAMDHYIRVDHLSDEDTAKLIRSHEIDVLVDLHGLTLGTRPDILSYRPAPVQVTYLGFPGPTALPSIDYVVADEFLIPPELTPYFTEKPLYMPECFQINDRQREIGPTPTREKCGLPEDAFVFCSFNNNFKFTERVFERWMNILKRVPNSVLWMVSDHEVVRLNLRAAAERMGVDPDRLFFAERAAPADYLARYKAADLFLDTIPFNAGTTASDALWAGLPVLTCSERTFSSRMAGSLLRAAGLPELITYNLDEYENKAVELALDPQRIARLKQHLQDNRLTCALFDSPRFVRQFEDKLFSIVPRRGQPITHKEAPMKLPPHTPIEDPNRVINFRVPTVWGITDPARFYALLEEAQKLVVPGTYLGDNLFTWGKSNSPFEDKEFVRAWESNTQNDADRAIAWRRYILCTSAYHCAQLEGDFVECGVYRGTGIKTVVDYFGKENFTKTFWGYDTYDYNPVEHHTFTGQEDGMFEQIKARFDGYDNVRLVKGLLPQSLEGNSPEKIAYLHIDLNNAEFEVATLDALFDRVVPGGMIILDDYEWAGIYRQQKIAEDAWFAKRNYRVFPLPTGQGMILKR
;
A
#
# COMPACT_ATOMS: atom_id res chain seq x y z
N MET A 1 11.57 36.21 56.85
CA MET A 1 11.61 35.37 58.06
C MET A 1 11.41 33.94 57.60
N THR A 2 12.50 33.24 57.32
CA THR A 2 12.52 31.85 56.86
C THR A 2 12.50 30.95 58.10
N THR A 3 11.32 30.47 58.47
CA THR A 3 11.21 29.29 59.34
C THR A 3 11.74 28.10 58.55
N THR A 4 13.01 27.77 58.76
CA THR A 4 13.57 26.47 58.36
C THR A 4 12.79 25.38 59.10
N LEU A 5 11.83 24.78 58.41
CA LEU A 5 11.16 23.56 58.85
C LEU A 5 12.22 22.50 59.17
N ALA A 6 11.99 21.69 60.20
CA ALA A 6 12.87 20.57 60.50
C ALA A 6 12.93 19.63 59.27
N PRO A 7 14.05 18.95 58.99
CA PRO A 7 14.19 18.12 57.78
C PRO A 7 13.07 17.09 57.57
N GLN A 8 12.47 16.58 58.65
CA GLN A 8 11.31 15.68 58.60
C GLN A 8 10.04 16.38 58.11
N ASP A 9 9.74 17.58 58.61
CA ASP A 9 8.56 18.35 58.20
C ASP A 9 8.66 18.78 56.73
N SER A 10 9.88 19.14 56.29
CA SER A 10 10.19 19.45 54.89
C SER A 10 10.01 18.24 53.97
N LEU A 11 10.37 17.04 54.42
CA LEU A 11 10.19 15.82 53.63
C LEU A 11 8.71 15.42 53.50
N GLU A 12 7.92 15.52 54.57
CA GLU A 12 6.47 15.27 54.50
C GLU A 12 5.74 16.29 53.63
N HIS A 13 6.21 17.53 53.62
CA HIS A 13 5.70 18.55 52.71
C HIS A 13 6.06 18.21 51.25
N LEU A 14 7.31 17.82 50.98
CA LEU A 14 7.73 17.40 49.65
C LEU A 14 6.89 16.24 49.11
N ARG A 15 6.62 15.22 49.93
CA ARG A 15 5.77 14.08 49.53
C ARG A 15 4.38 14.51 49.10
N ARG A 16 3.73 15.38 49.89
CA ARG A 16 2.40 15.94 49.55
C ARG A 16 2.42 16.72 48.24
N LEU A 17 3.49 17.48 47.97
CA LEU A 17 3.63 18.21 46.72
C LEU A 17 3.84 17.26 45.53
N LEU A 18 4.66 16.22 45.67
CA LEU A 18 4.87 15.22 44.61
C LEU A 18 3.61 14.40 44.31
N ASP A 19 2.73 14.19 45.28
CA ASP A 19 1.42 13.53 45.06
C ASP A 19 0.38 14.46 44.41
N THR A 20 0.66 15.77 44.35
CA THR A 20 -0.26 16.77 43.79
C THR A 20 0.12 17.09 42.34
N SER A 21 -0.80 16.79 41.40
CA SER A 21 -0.59 17.08 39.98
C SER A 21 -0.34 18.58 39.74
N GLY A 22 0.72 18.90 38.97
CA GLY A 22 1.08 20.28 38.61
C GLY A 22 1.80 21.08 39.70
N ALA A 23 2.20 20.47 40.82
CA ALA A 23 2.88 21.17 41.92
C ALA A 23 4.42 21.13 41.87
N ILE A 24 5.00 20.74 40.72
CA ILE A 24 6.44 20.50 40.58
C ILE A 24 7.30 21.76 40.82
N ASP A 25 6.82 22.94 40.40
CA ASP A 25 7.51 24.22 40.62
C ASP A 25 7.66 24.56 42.12
N GLN A 26 6.80 24.02 42.98
CA GLN A 26 6.87 24.16 44.43
C GLN A 26 7.69 23.03 45.07
N ALA A 27 7.61 21.81 44.51
CA ALA A 27 8.33 20.64 45.00
C ALA A 27 9.84 20.73 44.75
N ALA A 28 10.26 21.23 43.59
CA ALA A 28 11.66 21.20 43.15
C ALA A 28 12.61 22.04 44.04
N PRO A 29 12.28 23.28 44.46
CA PRO A 29 13.13 24.03 45.39
C PRO A 29 13.30 23.32 46.74
N LEU A 30 12.22 22.72 47.25
CA LEU A 30 12.22 21.98 48.51
C LEU A 30 13.05 20.70 48.43
N ALA A 31 12.96 19.98 47.31
CA ALA A 31 13.82 18.83 47.04
C ALA A 31 15.30 19.24 46.95
N ALA A 32 15.62 20.36 46.29
CA ALA A 32 16.99 20.86 46.19
C ALA A 32 17.58 21.26 47.56
N ASP A 33 16.78 21.87 48.44
CA ASP A 33 17.18 22.18 49.81
C ASP A 33 17.44 20.92 50.64
N LEU A 34 16.54 19.94 50.55
CA LEU A 34 16.73 18.63 51.20
C LEU A 34 17.96 17.89 50.65
N ALA A 35 18.25 17.99 49.36
CA ALA A 35 19.43 17.40 48.74
C ALA A 35 20.72 18.06 49.25
N ARG A 36 20.79 19.40 49.30
CA ARG A 36 21.94 20.14 49.88
C ARG A 36 22.18 19.81 51.36
N ALA A 37 21.10 19.58 52.10
CA ALA A 37 21.17 19.17 53.49
C ALA A 37 21.57 17.68 53.68
N GLY A 38 21.73 16.92 52.60
CA GLY A 38 22.01 15.47 52.64
C GLY A 38 20.83 14.64 53.17
N ALA A 39 19.62 15.22 53.22
CA ALA A 39 18.44 14.66 53.86
C ALA A 39 17.36 14.17 52.87
N LEU A 40 17.52 14.41 51.56
CA LEU A 40 16.59 13.93 50.54
C LEU A 40 16.76 12.42 50.31
N PRO A 41 15.74 11.58 50.56
CA PRO A 41 15.82 10.16 50.25
C PRO A 41 15.73 9.89 48.74
N VAL A 42 16.27 8.75 48.31
CA VAL A 42 16.46 8.44 46.88
C VAL A 42 15.14 8.27 46.10
N VAL A 43 14.07 7.82 46.77
CA VAL A 43 12.76 7.61 46.14
C VAL A 43 12.14 8.96 45.76
N GLU A 44 12.14 9.91 46.69
CA GLU A 44 11.65 11.26 46.46
C GLU A 44 12.53 12.02 45.46
N LEU A 45 13.83 11.74 45.43
CA LEU A 45 14.73 12.23 44.38
C LEU A 45 14.29 11.75 42.98
N PHE A 46 14.04 10.45 42.81
CA PHE A 46 13.61 9.90 41.52
C PHE A 46 12.24 10.43 41.10
N ASN A 47 11.27 10.47 42.02
CA ASN A 47 9.93 11.01 41.73
C ASN A 47 9.99 12.49 41.32
N CYS A 48 10.77 13.31 42.03
CA CYS A 48 10.91 14.72 41.70
C CYS A 48 11.63 14.93 40.36
N ALA A 49 12.72 14.20 40.11
CA ALA A 49 13.44 14.28 38.83
C ALA A 49 12.59 13.82 37.63
N GLN A 50 11.77 12.78 37.81
CA GLN A 50 10.83 12.33 36.79
C GLN A 50 9.80 13.42 36.48
N GLN A 51 9.15 14.00 37.49
CA GLN A 51 8.17 15.07 37.28
C GLN A 51 8.78 16.33 36.66
N LEU A 52 10.02 16.70 37.03
CA LEU A 52 10.77 17.78 36.38
C LEU A 52 10.98 17.50 34.88
N THR A 53 11.32 16.26 34.53
CA THR A 53 11.49 15.86 33.13
C THR A 53 10.17 15.92 32.36
N GLU A 54 9.09 15.41 32.95
CA GLU A 54 7.72 15.46 32.38
C GLU A 54 7.21 16.90 32.21
N ALA A 55 7.63 17.82 33.08
CA ALA A 55 7.33 19.25 32.99
C ALA A 55 8.21 20.02 31.98
N GLY A 56 9.08 19.33 31.23
CA GLY A 56 9.98 19.96 30.27
C GLY A 56 11.19 20.68 30.89
N GLN A 57 11.54 20.34 32.13
CA GLN A 57 12.66 20.90 32.90
C GLN A 57 13.77 19.84 33.15
N PRO A 58 14.33 19.17 32.12
CA PRO A 58 15.30 18.09 32.30
C PRO A 58 16.65 18.57 32.89
N HIS A 59 17.02 19.84 32.67
CA HIS A 59 18.23 20.42 33.26
C HIS A 59 18.13 20.56 34.79
N ASP A 60 16.95 20.85 35.31
CA ASP A 60 16.71 20.95 36.76
C ASP A 60 16.76 19.57 37.42
N ALA A 61 16.24 18.54 36.73
CA ALA A 61 16.38 17.15 37.17
C ALA A 61 17.86 16.73 37.27
N ILE A 62 18.67 17.06 36.25
CA ILE A 62 20.11 16.81 36.24
C ILE A 62 20.81 17.56 37.38
N ALA A 63 20.47 18.83 37.60
CA ALA A 63 21.03 19.64 38.70
C ALA A 63 20.68 19.06 40.07
N LEU A 64 19.46 18.54 40.24
CA LEU A 64 19.02 17.88 41.47
C LEU A 64 19.80 16.60 41.74
N TYR A 65 20.01 15.76 40.72
CA TYR A 65 20.86 14.56 40.83
C TYR A 65 22.29 14.90 41.22
N ARG A 66 22.91 15.90 40.57
CA ARG A 66 24.27 16.37 40.90
C ARG A 66 24.34 16.85 42.35
N THR A 67 23.40 17.69 42.76
CA THR A 67 23.33 18.23 44.13
C THR A 67 23.25 17.11 45.17
N TRP A 68 22.42 16.09 44.91
CA TRP A 68 22.30 14.93 45.78
C TRP A 68 23.61 14.14 45.87
N LEU A 69 24.26 13.86 44.74
CA LEU A 69 25.54 13.13 44.69
C LEU A 69 26.69 13.86 45.39
N ASP A 70 26.68 15.19 45.37
CA ASP A 70 27.68 16.02 46.03
C ASP A 70 27.56 15.99 47.57
N HIS A 71 26.32 15.93 48.10
CA HIS A 71 26.04 16.12 49.53
C HIS A 71 25.64 14.84 50.26
N THR A 72 25.26 13.77 49.54
CA THR A 72 24.83 12.50 50.12
C THR A 72 25.83 11.38 49.80
N ARG A 73 26.29 10.68 50.84
CA ARG A 73 27.07 9.43 50.69
C ARG A 73 26.11 8.25 50.88
N SER A 74 25.94 7.45 49.84
CA SER A 74 24.97 6.35 49.84
C SER A 74 25.44 5.17 49.01
N SER A 75 25.09 3.95 49.42
CA SER A 75 25.37 2.73 48.66
C SER A 75 24.60 2.66 47.35
N VAL A 76 23.50 3.42 47.20
CA VAL A 76 22.69 3.47 45.97
C VAL A 76 23.11 4.59 45.01
N ALA A 77 24.24 5.26 45.25
CA ALA A 77 24.73 6.34 44.39
C ALA A 77 24.92 5.91 42.92
N PHE A 78 25.24 4.64 42.67
CA PHE A 78 25.34 4.08 41.32
C PHE A 78 24.02 4.19 40.53
N ALA A 79 22.87 4.02 41.19
CA ALA A 79 21.55 4.12 40.55
C ALA A 79 21.18 5.57 40.24
N VAL A 80 21.60 6.52 41.10
CA VAL A 80 21.43 7.95 40.86
C VAL A 80 22.29 8.41 39.68
N LEU A 81 23.54 7.95 39.60
CA LEU A 81 24.43 8.22 38.46
C LEU A 81 23.87 7.66 37.14
N PHE A 82 23.27 6.46 37.15
CA PHE A 82 22.63 5.91 35.97
C PHE A 82 21.44 6.77 35.50
N ASN A 83 20.50 7.13 36.38
CA ASN A 83 19.35 7.97 36.02
C ASN A 83 19.77 9.38 35.57
N MET A 84 20.82 9.94 36.19
CA MET A 84 21.44 11.18 35.73
C MET A 84 22.04 11.01 34.32
N GLY A 85 22.73 9.91 34.05
CA GLY A 85 23.27 9.58 32.72
C GLY A 85 22.19 9.47 31.64
N VAL A 86 21.04 8.87 31.96
CA VAL A 86 19.86 8.83 31.06
C VAL A 86 19.35 10.24 30.77
N SER A 87 19.22 11.07 31.81
CA SER A 87 18.75 12.45 31.67
C SER A 87 19.72 13.29 30.82
N LEU A 88 21.03 13.13 31.03
CA LEU A 88 22.09 13.77 30.24
C LEU A 88 22.05 13.36 28.77
N ALA A 89 21.87 12.06 28.49
CA ALA A 89 21.75 11.55 27.14
C ALA A 89 20.51 12.10 26.41
N ASN A 90 19.40 12.31 27.12
CA ASN A 90 18.17 12.88 26.57
C ASN A 90 18.32 14.35 26.15
N VAL A 91 19.15 15.12 26.87
CA VAL A 91 19.50 16.51 26.50
C VAL A 91 20.71 16.60 25.57
N GLN A 92 21.15 15.47 24.99
CA GLN A 92 22.29 15.36 24.08
C GLN A 92 23.64 15.78 24.69
N ASP A 93 23.77 15.75 26.02
CA ASP A 93 25.06 15.88 26.73
C ASP A 93 25.74 14.49 26.81
N ASP A 94 26.28 14.07 25.67
CA ASP A 94 26.88 12.74 25.49
C ASP A 94 28.11 12.53 26.36
N ASP A 95 28.94 13.56 26.52
CA ASP A 95 30.14 13.48 27.37
C ASP A 95 29.76 13.37 28.85
N GLY A 96 28.76 14.13 29.31
CA GLY A 96 28.22 14.02 30.66
C GLY A 96 27.59 12.66 30.92
N ALA A 97 26.80 12.15 29.97
CA ALA A 97 26.15 10.84 30.07
C ALA A 97 27.19 9.71 30.17
N GLU A 98 28.23 9.73 29.33
CA GLU A 98 29.31 8.76 29.36
C GLU A 98 30.03 8.75 30.72
N GLN A 99 30.40 9.91 31.24
CA GLN A 99 31.04 10.03 32.55
C GLN A 99 30.15 9.45 33.66
N ALA A 100 28.85 9.77 33.64
CA ALA A 100 27.89 9.27 34.62
C ALA A 100 27.76 7.74 34.56
N TYR A 101 27.63 7.16 33.36
CA TYR A 101 27.55 5.71 33.19
C TYR A 101 28.83 5.00 33.62
N ARG A 102 30.01 5.50 33.23
CA ARG A 102 31.30 4.92 33.67
C ARG A 102 31.43 4.96 35.19
N ARG A 103 31.05 6.06 35.83
CA ARG A 103 31.08 6.18 37.29
C ARG A 103 30.08 5.24 37.97
N ALA A 104 28.88 5.06 37.41
CA ALA A 104 27.93 4.07 37.91
C ALA A 104 28.51 2.64 37.85
N ILE A 105 29.19 2.29 36.75
CA ILE A 105 29.85 0.99 36.56
C ILE A 105 31.03 0.82 37.53
N GLU A 106 31.81 1.86 37.79
CA GLU A 106 32.89 1.83 38.79
C GLU A 106 32.37 1.54 40.20
N LEU A 107 31.25 2.16 40.59
CA LEU A 107 30.65 1.96 41.91
C LEU A 107 29.95 0.60 42.04
N ASN A 108 29.36 0.10 40.96
CA ASN A 108 28.71 -1.20 40.93
C ASN A 108 28.97 -1.93 39.60
N PRO A 109 30.05 -2.72 39.48
CA PRO A 109 30.43 -3.40 38.25
C PRO A 109 29.43 -4.44 37.75
N VAL A 110 28.51 -4.91 38.61
CA VAL A 110 27.48 -5.89 38.26
C VAL A 110 26.17 -5.24 37.79
N PHE A 111 26.05 -3.91 37.85
CA PHE A 111 24.87 -3.19 37.37
C PHE A 111 24.86 -3.12 35.84
N ILE A 112 23.83 -3.70 35.20
CA ILE A 112 23.83 -4.02 33.76
C ILE A 112 23.37 -2.82 32.92
N GLU A 113 22.37 -2.11 33.39
CA GLU A 113 21.69 -1.00 32.72
C GLU A 113 22.66 0.11 32.26
N PRO A 114 23.59 0.65 33.10
CA PRO A 114 24.56 1.63 32.63
C PRO A 114 25.54 1.04 31.60
N GLN A 115 25.81 -0.27 31.61
CA GLN A 115 26.67 -0.90 30.61
C GLN A 115 25.98 -0.97 29.25
N LEU A 116 24.70 -1.35 29.20
CA LEU A 116 23.90 -1.36 27.97
C LEU A 116 23.75 0.04 27.36
N ASN A 117 23.46 1.04 28.20
CA ASN A 117 23.30 2.42 27.73
C ASN A 117 24.62 3.05 27.30
N LEU A 118 25.71 2.79 28.02
CA LEU A 118 27.04 3.24 27.61
C LEU A 118 27.45 2.61 26.27
N ALA A 119 27.16 1.32 26.05
CA ALA A 119 27.48 0.67 24.77
C ALA A 119 26.71 1.31 23.61
N THR A 120 25.42 1.62 23.81
CA THR A 120 24.58 2.31 22.81
C THR A 120 25.09 3.74 22.54
N LEU A 121 25.52 4.45 23.57
CA LEU A 121 26.14 5.77 23.44
C LEU A 121 27.46 5.72 22.66
N LEU A 122 28.33 4.75 22.97
CA LEU A 122 29.60 4.55 22.27
C LEU A 122 29.39 4.19 20.80
N GLU A 123 28.37 3.39 20.48
CA GLU A 123 27.96 3.12 19.11
C GLU A 123 27.57 4.40 18.38
N ARG A 124 26.72 5.24 18.99
CA ARG A 124 26.31 6.54 18.43
C ARG A 124 27.49 7.46 18.17
N ARG A 125 28.51 7.43 19.03
CA ARG A 125 29.78 8.18 18.85
C ARG A 125 30.73 7.57 17.83
N GLY A 126 30.42 6.39 17.29
CA GLY A 126 31.24 5.68 16.30
C GLY A 126 32.30 4.76 16.90
N ASP A 127 32.43 4.64 18.23
CA ASP A 127 33.31 3.66 18.87
C ASP A 127 32.65 2.28 18.94
N ILE A 128 32.54 1.67 17.77
CA ILE A 128 31.87 0.39 17.60
C ILE A 128 32.59 -0.74 18.35
N VAL A 129 33.92 -0.70 18.44
CA VAL A 129 34.69 -1.75 19.11
C VAL A 129 34.42 -1.74 20.61
N ALA A 130 34.40 -0.55 21.23
CA ALA A 130 34.05 -0.43 22.64
C ALA A 130 32.58 -0.82 22.90
N ALA A 131 31.66 -0.44 22.01
CA ALA A 131 30.25 -0.82 22.11
C ALA A 131 30.06 -2.36 22.10
N LEU A 132 30.62 -3.05 21.09
CA LEU A 132 30.56 -4.52 20.98
C LEU A 132 31.20 -5.21 22.19
N THR A 133 32.34 -4.70 22.68
CA THR A 133 33.02 -5.25 23.86
C THR A 133 32.13 -5.19 25.10
N LEU A 134 31.41 -4.07 25.27
CA LEU A 134 30.57 -3.85 26.44
C LEU A 134 29.27 -4.66 26.38
N TRP A 135 28.62 -4.78 25.23
CA TRP A 135 27.47 -5.69 25.07
C TRP A 135 27.86 -7.17 25.25
N ASN A 136 29.03 -7.57 24.76
CA ASN A 136 29.54 -8.93 25.00
C ASN A 136 29.85 -9.17 26.49
N LYS A 137 30.35 -8.15 27.20
CA LYS A 137 30.53 -8.22 28.65
C LYS A 137 29.19 -8.40 29.39
N VAL A 138 28.16 -7.62 29.03
CA VAL A 138 26.80 -7.79 29.59
C VAL A 138 26.30 -9.21 29.38
N SER A 139 26.53 -9.76 28.19
CA SER A 139 26.14 -11.13 27.84
C SER A 139 26.80 -12.20 28.72
N GLY A 140 28.00 -11.95 29.26
CA GLY A 140 28.67 -12.84 30.20
C GLY A 140 28.25 -12.67 31.67
N MET A 141 27.50 -11.62 32.00
CA MET A 141 27.11 -11.28 33.37
C MET A 141 25.68 -11.69 33.74
N VAL A 142 24.80 -11.82 32.74
CA VAL A 142 23.37 -12.12 32.92
C VAL A 142 23.13 -13.58 33.31
N ASN A 143 22.17 -13.80 34.22
CA ASN A 143 21.64 -15.12 34.52
C ASN A 143 20.39 -15.38 33.67
N LEU A 144 20.45 -16.36 32.76
CA LEU A 144 19.34 -16.68 31.86
C LEU A 144 18.14 -17.35 32.54
N GLN A 145 18.28 -17.79 33.79
CA GLN A 145 17.17 -18.30 34.60
C GLN A 145 16.35 -17.17 35.23
N ASP A 146 16.91 -15.97 35.31
CA ASP A 146 16.21 -14.76 35.74
C ASP A 146 15.55 -14.08 34.52
N PRO A 147 14.23 -13.82 34.54
CA PRO A 147 13.55 -13.11 33.46
C PRO A 147 14.21 -11.77 33.09
N SER A 148 14.64 -10.98 34.07
CA SER A 148 15.28 -9.68 33.81
C SER A 148 16.63 -9.84 33.14
N GLY A 149 17.44 -10.79 33.62
CA GLY A 149 18.71 -11.17 32.99
C GLY A 149 18.54 -11.64 31.54
N LYS A 150 17.49 -12.41 31.26
CA LYS A 150 17.15 -12.86 29.90
C LYS A 150 16.83 -11.68 28.97
N ASP A 151 16.06 -10.71 29.43
CA ASP A 151 15.69 -9.53 28.63
C ASP A 151 16.92 -8.66 28.28
N PHE A 152 17.81 -8.43 29.25
CA PHE A 152 19.07 -7.72 28.99
C PHE A 152 19.97 -8.45 28.00
N TYR A 153 20.01 -9.78 28.06
CA TYR A 153 20.78 -10.57 27.11
C TYR A 153 20.21 -10.46 25.69
N ILE A 154 18.89 -10.58 25.54
CA ILE A 154 18.19 -10.39 24.26
C ILE A 154 18.49 -9.00 23.69
N GLN A 155 18.42 -7.95 24.52
CA GLN A 155 18.73 -6.59 24.10
C GLN A 155 20.18 -6.45 23.60
N ALA A 156 21.15 -7.04 24.31
CA ALA A 156 22.55 -7.04 23.89
C ALA A 156 22.75 -7.77 22.55
N LEU A 157 22.15 -8.95 22.38
CA LEU A 157 22.21 -9.72 21.12
C LEU A 157 21.62 -8.93 19.94
N ASN A 158 20.46 -8.30 20.13
CA ASN A 158 19.80 -7.50 19.10
C ASN A 158 20.65 -6.29 18.69
N ASN A 159 21.23 -5.58 19.66
CA ASN A 159 22.09 -4.43 19.40
C ASN A 159 23.38 -4.83 18.64
N MET A 160 24.06 -5.88 19.11
CA MET A 160 25.25 -6.41 18.44
C MET A 160 24.91 -6.89 17.03
N GLY A 161 23.82 -7.66 16.86
CA GLY A 161 23.38 -8.17 15.56
C GLY A 161 23.09 -7.04 14.56
N ARG A 162 22.39 -5.99 14.97
CA ARG A 162 22.13 -4.79 14.13
C ARG A 162 23.43 -4.08 13.72
N VAL A 163 24.36 -3.90 14.65
CA VAL A 163 25.65 -3.24 14.37
C VAL A 163 26.48 -4.07 13.40
N LEU A 164 26.54 -5.40 13.58
CA LEU A 164 27.25 -6.31 12.70
C LEU A 164 26.60 -6.36 11.30
N GLU A 165 25.27 -6.32 11.21
CA GLU A 165 24.57 -6.17 9.92
C GLU A 165 25.00 -4.88 9.20
N ASN A 166 25.00 -3.74 9.89
CA ASN A 166 25.40 -2.45 9.32
C ASN A 166 26.87 -2.44 8.85
N ARG A 167 27.73 -3.19 9.54
CA ARG A 167 29.13 -3.42 9.16
C ARG A 167 29.33 -4.53 8.13
N LYS A 168 28.24 -5.12 7.67
CA LYS A 168 28.21 -6.21 6.68
C LYS A 168 28.93 -7.49 7.13
N GLN A 169 29.01 -7.72 8.44
CA GLN A 169 29.45 -8.97 9.06
C GLN A 169 28.24 -9.91 9.17
N PHE A 170 27.71 -10.32 8.02
CA PHE A 170 26.40 -11.00 7.94
C PHE A 170 26.31 -12.32 8.71
N PRO A 171 27.32 -13.22 8.71
CA PRO A 171 27.24 -14.47 9.46
C PRO A 171 27.11 -14.26 10.97
N ASP A 172 27.91 -13.35 11.53
CA ASP A 172 27.90 -13.03 12.95
C ASP A 172 26.58 -12.37 13.34
N ALA A 173 26.07 -11.45 12.50
CA ALA A 173 24.75 -10.85 12.70
C ALA A 173 23.64 -11.90 12.70
N GLU A 174 23.65 -12.83 11.74
CA GLU A 174 22.66 -13.90 11.64
C GLU A 174 22.68 -14.81 12.89
N ASP A 175 23.86 -15.23 13.37
CA ASP A 175 24.00 -16.05 14.58
C ASP A 175 23.40 -15.37 15.81
N LEU A 176 23.74 -14.09 16.04
CA LEU A 176 23.26 -13.34 17.20
C LEU A 176 21.75 -13.13 17.17
N LEU A 177 21.18 -12.79 16.01
CA LEU A 177 19.74 -12.62 15.87
C LEU A 177 18.98 -13.95 15.98
N ALA A 178 19.53 -15.05 15.46
CA ALA A 178 18.94 -16.39 15.63
C ALA A 178 18.95 -16.84 17.09
N ARG A 179 20.03 -16.56 17.83
CA ARG A 179 20.12 -16.82 19.29
C ARG A 179 19.12 -15.99 20.08
N SER A 180 18.94 -14.72 19.69
CA SER A 180 17.91 -13.85 20.28
C SER A 180 16.50 -14.45 20.10
N LEU A 181 16.16 -14.88 18.89
CA LEU A 181 14.88 -15.49 18.57
C LEU A 181 14.65 -16.84 19.28
N ALA A 182 15.71 -17.63 19.48
CA ALA A 182 15.63 -18.88 20.24
C ALA A 182 15.29 -18.64 21.73
N LEU A 183 15.64 -17.48 22.28
CA LEU A 183 15.28 -17.09 23.65
C LEU A 183 13.87 -16.50 23.72
N ASN A 184 13.50 -15.65 22.77
CA ASN A 184 12.16 -15.09 22.66
C ASN A 184 11.72 -15.09 21.18
N PRO A 185 10.77 -15.96 20.78
CA PRO A 185 10.31 -16.04 19.39
C PRO A 185 9.44 -14.84 18.97
N ASP A 186 8.82 -14.13 19.91
CA ASP A 186 7.96 -12.98 19.64
C ASP A 186 8.77 -11.69 19.43
N GLN A 187 9.54 -11.66 18.32
CA GLN A 187 10.34 -10.51 17.92
C GLN A 187 10.25 -10.26 16.40
N PRO A 188 9.11 -9.76 15.87
CA PRO A 188 8.90 -9.56 14.43
C PRO A 188 9.97 -8.70 13.76
N LYS A 189 10.46 -7.65 14.42
CA LYS A 189 11.54 -6.79 13.90
C LYS A 189 12.83 -7.59 13.69
N VAL A 190 13.19 -8.46 14.63
CA VAL A 190 14.39 -9.30 14.52
C VAL A 190 14.24 -10.31 13.38
N LEU A 191 13.05 -10.89 13.21
CA LEU A 191 12.73 -11.73 12.06
C LEU A 191 12.90 -11.00 10.72
N THR A 192 12.40 -9.76 10.61
CA THR A 192 12.60 -8.93 9.42
C THR A 192 14.08 -8.83 9.02
N HIS A 193 14.95 -8.54 9.99
CA HIS A 193 16.39 -8.43 9.78
C HIS A 193 17.02 -9.77 9.40
N LEU A 194 16.69 -10.85 10.11
CA LEU A 194 17.23 -12.19 9.84
C LEU A 194 16.91 -12.67 8.42
N ILE A 195 15.67 -12.51 7.97
CA ILE A 195 15.22 -12.96 6.64
C ILE A 195 16.00 -12.21 5.55
N HIS A 196 16.12 -10.89 5.68
CA HIS A 196 16.83 -10.08 4.71
C HIS A 196 18.35 -10.31 4.74
N LEU A 197 18.94 -10.62 5.91
CA LEU A 197 20.32 -11.08 6.02
C LEU A 197 20.56 -12.37 5.23
N ARG A 198 19.66 -13.34 5.32
CA ARG A 198 19.75 -14.59 4.55
C ARG A 198 19.64 -14.34 3.05
N GLN A 199 18.75 -13.45 2.62
CA GLN A 199 18.66 -12.99 1.22
C GLN A 199 19.97 -12.34 0.74
N LYS A 200 20.53 -11.37 1.49
CA LYS A 200 21.80 -10.71 1.15
C LYS A 200 22.98 -11.68 1.03
N GLN A 201 22.93 -12.77 1.80
CA GLN A 201 23.96 -13.81 1.83
C GLN A 201 23.80 -14.89 0.76
N CYS A 202 22.70 -14.91 -0.01
CA CYS A 202 22.31 -16.05 -0.86
C CYS A 202 22.27 -17.37 -0.08
N LYS A 203 21.80 -17.32 1.17
CA LYS A 203 21.73 -18.48 2.07
C LYS A 203 20.31 -19.04 2.09
N TRP A 204 20.09 -20.09 1.31
CA TRP A 204 18.76 -20.70 1.13
C TRP A 204 18.59 -21.98 1.96
N PRO A 205 17.35 -22.32 2.40
CA PRO A 205 16.12 -21.54 2.23
C PRO A 205 16.14 -20.25 3.08
N ILE A 206 15.51 -19.17 2.62
CA ILE A 206 15.49 -17.90 3.37
C ILE A 206 14.64 -18.00 4.65
N TYR A 207 13.58 -18.82 4.62
CA TYR A 207 12.73 -19.16 5.76
C TYR A 207 13.22 -20.46 6.42
N ALA A 208 14.48 -20.46 6.88
CA ALA A 208 15.01 -21.61 7.60
C ALA A 208 14.29 -21.76 8.95
N ALA A 209 13.93 -23.00 9.31
CA ALA A 209 13.16 -23.28 10.53
C ALA A 209 13.85 -22.74 11.79
N LEU A 210 13.06 -22.09 12.65
CA LEU A 210 13.49 -21.60 13.96
C LEU A 210 12.57 -22.15 15.05
N PRO A 211 13.08 -22.46 16.26
CA PRO A 211 12.25 -22.97 17.35
C PRO A 211 11.14 -21.98 17.73
N GLY A 212 9.88 -22.46 17.76
CA GLY A 212 8.73 -21.66 18.19
C GLY A 212 8.25 -20.61 17.19
N ILE A 213 8.73 -20.64 15.94
CA ILE A 213 8.37 -19.67 14.89
C ILE A 213 7.91 -20.45 13.66
N SER A 214 6.68 -20.20 13.20
CA SER A 214 6.16 -20.81 12.00
C SER A 214 6.70 -20.13 10.74
N GLN A 215 6.60 -20.79 9.59
CA GLN A 215 6.94 -20.16 8.31
C GLN A 215 6.03 -18.96 8.01
N GLN A 216 4.76 -19.02 8.41
CA GLN A 216 3.83 -17.90 8.23
C GLN A 216 4.28 -16.67 9.03
N ASP A 217 4.74 -16.86 10.28
CA ASP A 217 5.29 -15.76 11.09
C ASP A 217 6.49 -15.08 10.40
N MET A 218 7.33 -15.87 9.72
CA MET A 218 8.46 -15.32 8.94
C MET A 218 7.98 -14.55 7.71
N VAL A 219 7.00 -15.07 6.99
CA VAL A 219 6.40 -14.37 5.83
C VAL A 219 5.78 -13.05 6.30
N ASP A 220 5.03 -13.06 7.40
CA ASP A 220 4.40 -11.86 7.97
C ASP A 220 5.43 -10.86 8.52
N ALA A 221 6.58 -11.32 9.01
CA ALA A 221 7.68 -10.45 9.43
C ALA A 221 8.54 -9.92 8.27
N THR A 222 8.34 -10.39 7.04
CA THR A 222 9.16 -9.98 5.90
C THR A 222 8.82 -8.54 5.48
N SER A 223 9.83 -7.66 5.42
CA SER A 223 9.65 -6.26 5.00
C SER A 223 9.16 -6.14 3.56
N ALA A 224 8.47 -5.04 3.24
CA ALA A 224 7.98 -4.78 1.88
C ALA A 224 9.09 -4.92 0.80
N LEU A 225 10.28 -4.37 1.03
CA LEU A 225 11.40 -4.48 0.09
C LEU A 225 11.93 -5.92 -0.04
N ALA A 226 12.08 -6.64 1.08
CA ALA A 226 12.52 -8.03 1.07
C ALA A 226 11.48 -8.94 0.40
N MET A 227 10.20 -8.61 0.52
CA MET A 227 9.08 -9.36 -0.05
C MET A 227 9.11 -9.35 -1.58
N LEU A 228 9.60 -8.28 -2.22
CA LEU A 228 9.74 -8.19 -3.67
C LEU A 228 10.60 -9.32 -4.26
N SER A 229 11.61 -9.79 -3.52
CA SER A 229 12.43 -10.95 -3.88
C SER A 229 11.89 -12.28 -3.36
N ALA A 230 11.06 -12.25 -2.30
CA ALA A 230 10.62 -13.45 -1.60
C ALA A 230 9.36 -14.08 -2.22
N SER A 231 8.45 -13.26 -2.77
CA SER A 231 7.19 -13.74 -3.34
C SER A 231 6.93 -13.22 -4.75
N SER A 232 6.39 -14.11 -5.58
CA SER A 232 5.84 -13.83 -6.91
C SER A 232 4.33 -13.58 -6.90
N ASP A 233 3.70 -13.63 -5.72
CA ASP A 233 2.30 -13.29 -5.53
C ASP A 233 2.16 -11.77 -5.28
N PRO A 234 1.42 -11.03 -6.13
CA PRO A 234 1.19 -9.61 -5.90
C PRO A 234 0.41 -9.32 -4.60
N GLN A 235 -0.39 -10.27 -4.09
CA GLN A 235 -1.11 -10.11 -2.84
C GLN A 235 -0.14 -10.06 -1.64
N ASP A 236 0.86 -10.94 -1.60
CA ASP A 236 1.89 -10.94 -0.55
C ASP A 236 2.66 -9.60 -0.52
N GLN A 237 2.98 -9.05 -1.70
CA GLN A 237 3.67 -7.76 -1.81
C GLN A 237 2.79 -6.61 -1.30
N LEU A 238 1.50 -6.60 -1.64
CA LEU A 238 0.54 -5.60 -1.15
C LEU A 238 0.31 -5.72 0.37
N ASP A 239 0.21 -6.93 0.90
CA ASP A 239 0.00 -7.14 2.34
C ASP A 239 1.23 -6.74 3.15
N ALA A 240 2.44 -6.96 2.62
CA ALA A 240 3.66 -6.43 3.22
C ALA A 240 3.70 -4.90 3.25
N ALA A 241 3.23 -4.25 2.18
CA ALA A 241 3.10 -2.79 2.13
C ALA A 241 2.04 -2.27 3.11
N ARG A 242 0.85 -2.88 3.15
CA ARG A 242 -0.22 -2.52 4.11
C ARG A 242 0.20 -2.69 5.56
N ARG A 243 0.99 -3.72 5.87
CA ARG A 243 1.56 -3.93 7.20
C ARG A 243 2.52 -2.82 7.57
N TYR A 244 3.43 -2.46 6.65
CA TYR A 244 4.31 -1.31 6.85
C TYR A 244 3.51 -0.04 7.17
N VAL A 245 2.45 0.23 6.39
CA VAL A 245 1.58 1.39 6.61
C VAL A 245 0.92 1.36 7.99
N ARG A 246 0.34 0.23 8.37
CA ARG A 246 -0.33 0.06 9.67
C ARG A 246 0.62 0.27 10.85
N GLU A 247 1.87 -0.19 10.73
CA GLU A 247 2.84 -0.18 11.84
C GLU A 247 3.66 1.10 11.94
N LYS A 248 3.91 1.79 10.81
CA LYS A 248 4.95 2.82 10.73
C LYS A 248 4.50 4.14 10.14
N VAL A 249 3.29 4.24 9.60
CA VAL A 249 2.80 5.45 8.94
C VAL A 249 1.68 6.06 9.76
N LYS A 250 1.77 7.37 10.00
CA LYS A 250 0.69 8.11 10.65
C LYS A 250 -0.59 8.05 9.81
N PRO A 251 -1.77 7.91 10.45
CA PRO A 251 -3.04 8.10 9.77
C PRO A 251 -3.08 9.44 9.02
N LEU A 252 -3.88 9.49 7.95
CA LEU A 252 -4.11 10.74 7.23
C LEU A 252 -4.66 11.81 8.18
N THR A 253 -4.20 13.05 8.00
CA THR A 253 -4.76 14.19 8.72
C THR A 253 -6.18 14.48 8.24
N ASP A 254 -7.10 14.78 9.16
CA ASP A 254 -8.49 15.13 8.83
C ASP A 254 -8.59 16.34 7.89
N THR A 255 -7.66 17.28 8.02
CA THR A 255 -7.55 18.46 7.16
C THR A 255 -6.23 18.42 6.39
N PRO A 256 -6.24 18.11 5.07
CA PRO A 256 -5.06 18.21 4.21
C PRO A 256 -4.40 19.58 4.30
N LEU A 257 -3.07 19.65 4.31
CA LEU A 257 -2.37 20.94 4.28
C LEU A 257 -2.67 21.69 2.98
N ALA A 258 -2.54 21.03 1.82
CA ALA A 258 -2.79 21.61 0.50
C ALA A 258 -4.29 21.78 0.16
N PRO A 259 -4.66 22.74 -0.70
CA PRO A 259 -6.03 22.95 -1.13
C PRO A 259 -6.42 21.87 -2.14
N ARG A 260 -7.62 21.29 -2.03
CA ARG A 260 -8.05 20.21 -2.94
C ARG A 260 -8.21 20.68 -4.38
N GLU A 261 -8.58 21.95 -4.57
CA GLU A 261 -8.75 22.60 -5.86
C GLU A 261 -7.43 22.95 -6.57
N GLY A 262 -6.28 22.69 -5.93
CA GLY A 262 -4.97 23.04 -6.43
C GLY A 262 -4.65 24.53 -6.32
N TYR A 263 -3.61 24.94 -7.05
CA TYR A 263 -3.13 26.32 -7.10
C TYR A 263 -3.34 26.91 -8.50
N ASP A 264 -3.12 28.23 -8.60
CA ASP A 264 -3.22 28.96 -9.87
C ASP A 264 -1.86 29.58 -10.18
N HIS A 265 -1.02 28.83 -10.91
CA HIS A 265 0.33 29.22 -11.30
C HIS A 265 0.46 29.29 -12.82
N ASP A 266 1.29 30.21 -13.32
CA ASP A 266 1.67 30.25 -14.73
C ASP A 266 2.47 29.00 -15.17
N LYS A 267 3.23 28.41 -14.24
CA LYS A 267 4.06 27.22 -14.43
C LYS A 267 3.70 26.15 -13.40
N LEU A 268 3.71 24.89 -13.82
CA LEU A 268 3.49 23.78 -12.90
C LEU A 268 4.70 23.60 -11.97
N ARG A 269 4.48 23.63 -10.65
CA ARG A 269 5.52 23.37 -9.65
C ARG A 269 5.60 21.89 -9.31
N ILE A 270 6.70 21.25 -9.68
CA ILE A 270 6.96 19.83 -9.44
C ILE A 270 7.97 19.72 -8.29
N GLY A 271 7.59 19.05 -7.20
CA GLY A 271 8.47 18.75 -6.08
C GLY A 271 8.95 17.30 -6.10
N TYR A 272 10.25 17.06 -6.03
CA TYR A 272 10.82 15.73 -5.87
C TYR A 272 11.23 15.50 -4.41
N LEU A 273 10.62 14.51 -3.76
CA LEU A 273 10.86 14.15 -2.36
C LEU A 273 11.76 12.90 -2.31
N SER A 274 12.98 13.03 -1.77
CA SER A 274 13.89 11.88 -1.76
C SER A 274 15.04 11.95 -0.74
N GLY A 275 15.40 10.79 -0.22
CA GLY A 275 16.62 10.50 0.54
C GLY A 275 17.79 10.08 -0.36
N ASP A 276 17.59 9.97 -1.67
CA ASP A 276 18.50 9.31 -2.61
C ASP A 276 19.02 10.21 -3.76
N LEU A 277 18.97 11.54 -3.59
CA LEU A 277 19.58 12.52 -4.49
C LEU A 277 21.11 12.57 -4.37
N CYS A 278 21.76 11.42 -4.19
CA CYS A 278 23.20 11.23 -4.06
C CYS A 278 23.67 10.12 -5.04
N SER A 279 24.85 9.53 -4.86
CA SER A 279 25.32 8.37 -5.64
C SER A 279 24.50 7.11 -5.35
N HIS A 280 23.27 7.10 -5.86
CA HIS A 280 22.25 6.09 -5.71
C HIS A 280 21.53 5.84 -7.05
N ALA A 281 20.90 4.67 -7.20
CA ALA A 281 20.23 4.26 -8.43
C ALA A 281 19.17 5.27 -8.92
N VAL A 282 18.42 5.89 -8.01
CA VAL A 282 17.44 6.94 -8.33
C VAL A 282 18.11 8.10 -9.08
N SER A 283 19.19 8.66 -8.54
CA SER A 283 19.91 9.78 -9.19
C SER A 283 20.60 9.35 -10.48
N ILE A 284 21.11 8.12 -10.55
CA ILE A 284 21.73 7.56 -11.75
C ILE A 284 20.75 7.55 -12.93
N LEU A 285 19.46 7.31 -12.67
CA LEU A 285 18.42 7.32 -13.69
C LEU A 285 17.85 8.72 -13.95
N THR A 286 17.73 9.55 -12.91
CA THR A 286 16.94 10.79 -12.96
C THR A 286 17.76 12.06 -13.16
N ALA A 287 19.10 12.03 -13.13
CA ALA A 287 19.90 13.25 -13.28
C ALA A 287 19.51 14.07 -14.52
N GLU A 288 19.34 13.41 -15.67
CA GLU A 288 18.93 14.07 -16.90
C GLU A 288 17.44 14.45 -16.94
N LEU A 289 16.57 13.77 -16.18
CA LEU A 289 15.15 14.15 -16.04
C LEU A 289 15.03 15.61 -15.60
N TYR A 290 15.75 15.95 -14.54
CA TYR A 290 15.73 17.29 -13.95
C TYR A 290 16.31 18.33 -14.91
N GLU A 291 17.36 17.98 -15.65
CA GLU A 291 17.99 18.87 -16.64
C GLU A 291 17.08 19.19 -17.83
N LEU A 292 16.25 18.23 -18.23
CA LEU A 292 15.45 18.31 -19.46
C LEU A 292 14.06 18.92 -19.27
N HIS A 293 13.60 19.10 -18.03
CA HIS A 293 12.31 19.73 -17.77
C HIS A 293 12.20 21.11 -18.46
N ASP A 294 11.09 21.36 -19.16
CA ASP A 294 10.86 22.60 -19.87
C ASP A 294 10.54 23.73 -18.90
N ARG A 295 11.56 24.52 -18.54
CA ARG A 295 11.45 25.63 -17.60
C ARG A 295 10.54 26.78 -18.08
N SER A 296 10.06 26.75 -19.32
CA SER A 296 9.00 27.65 -19.76
C SER A 296 7.61 27.22 -19.25
N ARG A 297 7.44 25.92 -18.95
CA ARG A 297 6.17 25.30 -18.52
C ARG A 297 6.17 24.87 -17.06
N VAL A 298 7.33 24.49 -16.51
CA VAL A 298 7.45 23.93 -15.16
C VAL A 298 8.51 24.65 -14.34
N GLU A 299 8.40 24.52 -13.02
CA GLU A 299 9.41 24.92 -12.04
C GLU A 299 9.71 23.71 -11.13
N VAL A 300 10.99 23.39 -10.95
CA VAL A 300 11.44 22.12 -10.36
C VAL A 300 12.06 22.34 -8.97
N TYR A 301 11.46 21.69 -7.98
CA TYR A 301 11.88 21.69 -6.59
C TYR A 301 12.39 20.31 -6.18
N ALA A 302 13.36 20.28 -5.28
CA ALA A 302 13.78 19.07 -4.57
C ALA A 302 13.75 19.28 -3.06
N PHE A 303 13.11 18.35 -2.34
CA PHE A 303 13.08 18.28 -0.89
C PHE A 303 13.84 17.04 -0.45
N SER A 304 15.00 17.24 0.15
CA SER A 304 16.01 16.20 0.25
C SER A 304 16.59 16.04 1.65
N TRP A 305 16.65 14.79 2.11
CA TRP A 305 17.40 14.38 3.31
C TRP A 305 18.56 13.44 2.98
N SER A 306 18.97 13.38 1.70
CA SER A 306 20.14 12.65 1.27
C SER A 306 21.40 13.02 2.03
N ARG A 307 22.21 12.00 2.33
CA ARG A 307 23.58 12.17 2.82
C ARG A 307 24.41 13.01 1.83
N GLU A 308 25.34 13.78 2.35
CA GLU A 308 26.38 14.40 1.53
C GLU A 308 27.48 13.39 1.22
N ASP A 309 27.71 13.15 -0.06
CA ASP A 309 28.73 12.19 -0.54
C ASP A 309 29.80 12.82 -1.44
N GLY A 310 29.66 14.12 -1.76
CA GLY A 310 30.62 14.88 -2.57
C GLY A 310 30.78 14.38 -4.01
N THR A 311 29.85 13.56 -4.52
CA THR A 311 30.00 12.95 -5.84
C THR A 311 29.65 13.91 -6.99
N PRO A 312 30.24 13.73 -8.18
CA PRO A 312 29.87 14.54 -9.36
C PRO A 312 28.38 14.43 -9.72
N LEU A 313 27.79 13.24 -9.52
CA LEU A 313 26.36 13.01 -9.75
C LEU A 313 25.49 13.87 -8.85
N ARG A 314 25.83 13.93 -7.55
CA ARG A 314 25.18 14.79 -6.56
C ARG A 314 25.21 16.25 -7.00
N ALA A 315 26.38 16.76 -7.37
CA ALA A 315 26.53 18.14 -7.85
C ALA A 315 25.69 18.43 -9.10
N ARG A 316 25.60 17.46 -10.03
CA ARG A 316 24.78 17.57 -11.24
C ARG A 316 23.29 17.63 -10.91
N VAL A 317 22.79 16.75 -10.06
CA VAL A 317 21.38 16.76 -9.61
C VAL A 317 21.03 18.08 -8.93
N VAL A 318 21.86 18.57 -8.00
CA VAL A 318 21.61 19.85 -7.31
C VAL A 318 21.56 21.02 -8.31
N LYS A 319 22.51 21.06 -9.25
CA LYS A 319 22.56 22.10 -10.29
C LYS A 319 21.35 22.07 -11.22
N ALA A 320 20.74 20.90 -11.41
CA ALA A 320 19.59 20.73 -12.29
C ALA A 320 18.25 21.17 -11.67
N MET A 321 18.19 21.42 -10.35
CA MET A 321 16.97 21.91 -9.70
C MET A 321 16.90 23.43 -9.75
N ASP A 322 15.70 24.00 -9.92
CA ASP A 322 15.51 25.44 -9.72
C ASP A 322 15.63 25.77 -8.22
N HIS A 323 15.10 24.87 -7.38
CA HIS A 323 15.18 24.98 -5.92
C HIS A 323 15.60 23.66 -5.30
N TYR A 324 16.76 23.66 -4.63
CA TYR A 324 17.27 22.48 -3.92
C TYR A 324 17.24 22.73 -2.40
N ILE A 325 16.34 22.04 -1.69
CA ILE A 325 16.00 22.32 -0.29
C ILE A 325 16.36 21.11 0.59
N ARG A 326 17.22 21.34 1.59
CA ARG A 326 17.60 20.35 2.58
C ARG A 326 16.57 20.29 3.71
N VAL A 327 16.11 19.08 4.04
CA VAL A 327 15.06 18.85 5.05
C VAL A 327 15.42 17.79 6.09
N ASP A 328 16.66 17.29 6.06
CA ASP A 328 17.19 16.32 7.03
C ASP A 328 17.20 16.82 8.49
N HIS A 329 17.26 18.14 8.68
CA HIS A 329 17.23 18.78 10.00
C HIS A 329 15.81 19.11 10.49
N LEU A 330 14.78 18.91 9.65
CA LEU A 330 13.39 19.24 9.95
C LEU A 330 12.61 17.98 10.33
N SER A 331 11.61 18.16 11.19
CA SER A 331 10.60 17.11 11.44
C SER A 331 9.78 16.83 10.17
N ASP A 332 9.05 15.70 10.13
CA ASP A 332 8.17 15.38 9.00
C ASP A 332 7.05 16.40 8.81
N GLU A 333 6.52 16.92 9.92
CA GLU A 333 5.46 17.95 9.89
C GLU A 333 6.00 19.29 9.37
N ASP A 334 7.16 19.73 9.86
CA ASP A 334 7.77 20.98 9.40
C ASP A 334 8.19 20.88 7.94
N THR A 335 8.65 19.72 7.50
CA THR A 335 8.93 19.45 6.08
C THR A 335 7.65 19.55 5.25
N ALA A 336 6.53 18.98 5.70
CA ALA A 336 5.25 19.09 5.00
C ALA A 336 4.75 20.55 4.93
N LYS A 337 4.85 21.31 6.03
CA LYS A 337 4.53 22.75 6.05
C LYS A 337 5.40 23.56 5.08
N LEU A 338 6.69 23.23 5.00
CA LEU A 338 7.62 23.86 4.07
C LEU A 338 7.23 23.57 2.61
N ILE A 339 6.96 22.31 2.26
CA ILE A 339 6.48 21.92 0.92
C ILE A 339 5.19 22.69 0.57
N ARG A 340 4.24 22.75 1.50
CA ARG A 340 3.00 23.52 1.34
C ARG A 340 3.27 25.01 1.09
N SER A 341 4.22 25.62 1.79
CA SER A 341 4.55 27.04 1.63
C SER A 341 5.14 27.40 0.26
N HIS A 342 5.68 26.40 -0.46
CA HIS A 342 6.14 26.55 -1.84
C HIS A 342 5.03 26.29 -2.87
N GLU A 343 3.82 25.96 -2.41
CA GLU A 343 2.65 25.69 -3.26
C GLU A 343 2.96 24.62 -4.34
N ILE A 344 3.58 23.51 -3.94
CA ILE A 344 3.90 22.44 -4.87
C ILE A 344 2.60 21.83 -5.43
N ASP A 345 2.46 21.82 -6.76
CA ASP A 345 1.28 21.27 -7.46
C ASP A 345 1.31 19.74 -7.49
N VAL A 346 2.48 19.17 -7.82
CA VAL A 346 2.70 17.72 -7.84
C VAL A 346 3.92 17.38 -6.99
N LEU A 347 3.72 16.59 -5.94
CA LEU A 347 4.81 16.04 -5.15
C LEU A 347 5.10 14.60 -5.57
N VAL A 348 6.30 14.37 -6.11
CA VAL A 348 6.78 13.07 -6.56
C VAL A 348 7.65 12.44 -5.46
N ASP A 349 7.12 11.42 -4.80
CA ASP A 349 7.87 10.53 -3.92
C ASP A 349 8.79 9.62 -4.75
N LEU A 350 10.10 9.80 -4.57
CA LEU A 350 11.12 8.97 -5.22
C LEU A 350 11.73 7.94 -4.25
N HIS A 351 11.11 7.72 -3.09
CA HIS A 351 11.66 6.87 -2.05
C HIS A 351 10.83 5.60 -1.85
N GLY A 352 9.50 5.72 -1.74
CA GLY A 352 8.59 4.61 -1.43
C GLY A 352 8.96 3.88 -0.14
N LEU A 353 8.81 2.55 -0.08
CA LEU A 353 8.99 1.74 1.15
C LEU A 353 10.41 1.18 1.33
N THR A 354 11.43 1.99 1.04
CA THR A 354 12.85 1.61 1.20
C THR A 354 13.47 2.18 2.48
N LEU A 355 14.72 1.80 2.78
CA LEU A 355 15.41 2.20 4.02
C LEU A 355 15.59 3.72 4.10
N GLY A 356 15.13 4.34 5.20
CA GLY A 356 15.27 5.79 5.41
C GLY A 356 14.10 6.62 4.86
N THR A 357 13.01 5.97 4.44
CA THR A 357 11.80 6.64 3.97
C THR A 357 11.15 7.51 5.06
N ARG A 358 10.49 8.59 4.63
CA ARG A 358 9.78 9.56 5.48
C ARG A 358 8.32 9.71 5.03
N PRO A 359 7.51 8.63 5.10
CA PRO A 359 6.15 8.59 4.54
C PRO A 359 5.19 9.54 5.26
N ASP A 360 5.46 9.87 6.52
CA ASP A 360 4.64 10.77 7.31
C ASP A 360 4.58 12.19 6.73
N ILE A 361 5.60 12.64 5.99
CA ILE A 361 5.55 13.91 5.24
C ILE A 361 4.36 13.90 4.28
N LEU A 362 4.13 12.78 3.60
CA LEU A 362 3.07 12.61 2.62
C LEU A 362 1.69 12.50 3.28
N SER A 363 1.59 11.93 4.49
CA SER A 363 0.33 11.82 5.26
C SER A 363 -0.31 13.16 5.59
N TYR A 364 0.48 14.24 5.68
CA TYR A 364 -0.01 15.62 5.85
C TYR A 364 -0.60 16.23 4.56
N ARG A 365 -0.51 15.54 3.42
CA ARG A 365 -0.98 16.01 2.10
C ARG A 365 -0.48 17.44 1.77
N PRO A 366 0.84 17.71 1.78
CA PRO A 366 1.40 19.03 1.51
C PRO A 366 1.29 19.49 0.04
N ALA A 367 0.92 18.60 -0.88
CA ALA A 367 0.58 18.92 -2.26
C ALA A 367 -0.81 18.32 -2.63
N PRO A 368 -1.57 18.94 -3.55
CA PRO A 368 -2.89 18.46 -3.95
C PRO A 368 -2.82 17.13 -4.71
N VAL A 369 -1.71 16.88 -5.41
CA VAL A 369 -1.46 15.62 -6.12
C VAL A 369 -0.13 15.05 -5.64
N GLN A 370 -0.14 13.79 -5.22
CA GLN A 370 1.05 13.06 -4.80
C GLN A 370 1.24 11.79 -5.64
N VAL A 371 2.45 11.60 -6.15
CA VAL A 371 2.80 10.53 -7.08
C VAL A 371 3.98 9.75 -6.52
N THR A 372 3.95 8.42 -6.50
CA THR A 372 5.15 7.62 -6.25
C THR A 372 5.79 7.22 -7.58
N TYR A 373 7.11 7.30 -7.64
CA TYR A 373 7.85 6.99 -8.85
C TYR A 373 9.23 6.40 -8.54
N LEU A 374 9.57 5.29 -9.20
CA LEU A 374 10.92 4.74 -9.35
C LEU A 374 11.59 4.14 -8.10
N GLY A 375 11.50 4.80 -6.95
CA GLY A 375 12.24 4.43 -5.73
C GLY A 375 11.88 3.05 -5.17
N PHE A 376 10.59 2.70 -5.20
CA PHE A 376 10.08 1.41 -4.75
C PHE A 376 9.30 0.71 -5.88
N PRO A 377 9.77 -0.44 -6.40
CA PRO A 377 9.16 -1.10 -7.55
C PRO A 377 8.05 -2.07 -7.15
N GLY A 378 7.01 -1.56 -6.49
CA GLY A 378 5.85 -2.32 -6.02
C GLY A 378 4.75 -1.41 -5.45
N PRO A 379 3.63 -1.98 -4.98
CA PRO A 379 2.58 -1.18 -4.33
C PRO A 379 3.08 -0.63 -2.99
N THR A 380 2.87 0.66 -2.73
CA THR A 380 3.28 1.28 -1.46
C THR A 380 2.19 1.19 -0.39
N ALA A 381 0.94 0.98 -0.79
CA ALA A 381 -0.23 1.01 0.10
C ALA A 381 -0.41 2.35 0.85
N LEU A 382 0.37 3.39 0.51
CA LEU A 382 0.34 4.68 1.19
C LEU A 382 -0.98 5.38 0.85
N PRO A 383 -1.86 5.64 1.84
CA PRO A 383 -3.18 6.23 1.57
C PRO A 383 -3.09 7.68 1.08
N SER A 384 -1.92 8.30 1.21
CA SER A 384 -1.63 9.66 0.77
C SER A 384 -1.13 9.75 -0.68
N ILE A 385 -0.75 8.64 -1.33
CA ILE A 385 -0.30 8.64 -2.73
C ILE A 385 -1.49 8.43 -3.66
N ASP A 386 -1.68 9.34 -4.60
CA ASP A 386 -2.79 9.29 -5.55
C ASP A 386 -2.44 8.42 -6.79
N TYR A 387 -1.19 8.50 -7.26
CA TYR A 387 -0.75 7.83 -8.49
C TYR A 387 0.60 7.10 -8.37
N VAL A 388 0.76 6.03 -9.15
CA VAL A 388 2.05 5.36 -9.40
C VAL A 388 2.41 5.49 -10.87
N VAL A 389 3.60 5.99 -11.20
CA VAL A 389 4.05 6.07 -12.59
C VAL A 389 4.37 4.66 -13.10
N ALA A 390 3.75 4.26 -14.20
CA ALA A 390 3.85 2.92 -14.77
C ALA A 390 3.70 2.95 -16.29
N ASP A 391 3.70 1.77 -16.92
CA ASP A 391 3.23 1.55 -18.29
C ASP A 391 2.32 0.31 -18.34
N GLU A 392 1.60 0.12 -19.45
CA GLU A 392 0.60 -0.94 -19.57
C GLU A 392 1.20 -2.36 -19.57
N PHE A 393 2.49 -2.52 -19.88
CA PHE A 393 3.14 -3.81 -19.74
C PHE A 393 3.47 -4.11 -18.29
N LEU A 394 3.95 -3.11 -17.56
CA LEU A 394 4.42 -3.20 -16.19
C LEU A 394 3.27 -3.44 -15.20
N ILE A 395 2.19 -2.67 -15.32
CA ILE A 395 0.93 -2.87 -14.56
C ILE A 395 -0.20 -3.08 -15.57
N PRO A 396 -0.40 -4.31 -16.08
CA PRO A 396 -1.54 -4.60 -16.92
C PRO A 396 -2.84 -4.57 -16.08
N PRO A 397 -4.03 -4.51 -16.71
CA PRO A 397 -5.31 -4.38 -15.99
C PRO A 397 -5.51 -5.40 -14.86
N GLU A 398 -5.01 -6.63 -15.01
CA GLU A 398 -5.12 -7.70 -14.03
C GLU A 398 -4.31 -7.44 -12.75
N LEU A 399 -3.29 -6.57 -12.81
CA LEU A 399 -2.50 -6.18 -11.64
C LEU A 399 -3.06 -4.96 -10.91
N THR A 400 -3.96 -4.20 -11.53
CA THR A 400 -4.55 -2.99 -10.92
C THR A 400 -5.22 -3.23 -9.56
N PRO A 401 -5.88 -4.37 -9.27
CA PRO A 401 -6.46 -4.61 -7.94
C PRO A 401 -5.43 -4.73 -6.80
N TYR A 402 -4.15 -4.93 -7.14
CA TYR A 402 -3.06 -5.07 -6.16
C TYR A 402 -2.32 -3.75 -5.90
N PHE A 403 -2.78 -2.64 -6.50
CA PHE A 403 -2.28 -1.29 -6.26
C PHE A 403 -3.36 -0.45 -5.60
N THR A 404 -2.97 0.31 -4.58
CA THR A 404 -3.85 1.33 -3.97
C THR A 404 -3.81 2.63 -4.74
N GLU A 405 -2.67 2.90 -5.36
CA GLU A 405 -2.36 4.05 -6.19
C GLU A 405 -2.92 3.82 -7.60
N LYS A 406 -3.39 4.88 -8.25
CA LYS A 406 -3.85 4.78 -9.63
C LYS A 406 -2.65 4.74 -10.59
N PRO A 407 -2.56 3.80 -11.54
CA PRO A 407 -1.50 3.83 -12.53
C PRO A 407 -1.57 5.08 -13.40
N LEU A 408 -0.49 5.87 -13.42
CA LEU A 408 -0.26 6.95 -14.37
C LEU A 408 0.56 6.39 -15.53
N TYR A 409 -0.14 5.89 -16.55
CA TYR A 409 0.48 5.20 -17.67
C TYR A 409 1.26 6.13 -18.59
N MET A 410 2.57 5.93 -18.63
CA MET A 410 3.50 6.44 -19.64
C MET A 410 3.28 5.68 -20.96
N PRO A 411 3.36 6.36 -22.13
CA PRO A 411 3.04 5.73 -23.42
C PRO A 411 3.95 4.56 -23.82
N GLU A 412 5.24 4.60 -23.44
CA GLU A 412 6.25 3.68 -23.98
C GLU A 412 6.96 2.87 -22.89
N CYS A 413 7.42 3.54 -21.83
CA CYS A 413 8.12 2.92 -20.70
C CYS A 413 7.94 3.77 -19.46
N PHE A 414 7.87 3.15 -18.29
CA PHE A 414 7.84 3.86 -17.00
C PHE A 414 9.20 4.46 -16.60
N GLN A 415 10.32 3.84 -17.00
CA GLN A 415 11.64 4.16 -16.48
C GLN A 415 12.35 5.23 -17.33
N ILE A 416 12.77 6.32 -16.69
CA ILE A 416 13.71 7.29 -17.26
C ILE A 416 15.15 6.77 -17.18
N ASN A 417 16.00 7.19 -18.13
CA ASN A 417 17.43 6.90 -18.15
C ASN A 417 18.24 8.19 -18.38
N ASP A 418 19.49 8.20 -17.90
CA ASP A 418 20.45 9.27 -18.17
C ASP A 418 21.35 8.88 -19.35
N ARG A 419 21.11 9.49 -20.51
CA ARG A 419 21.84 9.18 -21.74
C ARG A 419 23.21 9.84 -21.82
N GLN A 420 23.54 10.71 -20.85
CA GLN A 420 24.84 11.39 -20.77
C GLN A 420 25.90 10.53 -20.06
N ARG A 421 25.54 9.35 -19.56
CA ARG A 421 26.48 8.46 -18.88
C ARG A 421 27.54 7.92 -19.85
N GLU A 422 28.78 8.30 -19.56
CA GLU A 422 29.95 7.84 -20.30
C GLU A 422 30.18 6.33 -20.13
N ILE A 423 30.52 5.68 -21.24
CA ILE A 423 30.99 4.30 -21.24
C ILE A 423 32.49 4.34 -21.49
N GLY A 424 33.28 3.83 -20.55
CA GLY A 424 34.73 3.75 -20.67
C GLY A 424 35.21 2.80 -21.79
N PRO A 425 36.53 2.69 -22.00
CA PRO A 425 37.11 1.74 -22.93
C PRO A 425 36.72 0.29 -22.58
N THR A 426 36.32 -0.51 -23.57
CA THR A 426 35.96 -1.91 -23.36
C THR A 426 37.16 -2.69 -22.80
N PRO A 427 37.04 -3.32 -21.61
CA PRO A 427 38.10 -4.17 -21.09
C PRO A 427 38.19 -5.48 -21.88
N THR A 428 39.38 -6.07 -21.95
CA THR A 428 39.55 -7.45 -22.44
C THR A 428 38.97 -8.44 -21.42
N ARG A 429 38.60 -9.65 -21.86
CA ARG A 429 38.08 -10.68 -20.95
C ARG A 429 39.15 -11.09 -19.94
N GLU A 430 40.41 -11.21 -20.38
CA GLU A 430 41.56 -11.42 -19.49
C GLU A 430 41.63 -10.39 -18.33
N LYS A 431 41.45 -9.09 -18.62
CA LYS A 431 41.47 -8.04 -17.57
C LYS A 431 40.30 -8.17 -16.60
N CYS A 432 39.20 -8.77 -17.02
CA CYS A 432 38.04 -9.09 -16.18
C CYS A 432 38.20 -10.44 -15.46
N GLY A 433 39.30 -11.17 -15.68
CA GLY A 433 39.50 -12.53 -15.18
C GLY A 433 38.62 -13.57 -15.85
N LEU A 434 38.09 -13.29 -17.05
CA LEU A 434 37.17 -14.16 -17.78
C LEU A 434 37.91 -14.95 -18.89
N PRO A 435 37.46 -16.16 -19.23
CA PRO A 435 37.97 -16.91 -20.37
C PRO A 435 37.63 -16.22 -21.70
N GLU A 436 38.60 -16.19 -22.64
CA GLU A 436 38.43 -15.55 -23.95
C GLU A 436 37.47 -16.34 -24.87
N ASP A 437 37.47 -17.67 -24.79
CA ASP A 437 36.79 -18.58 -25.71
C ASP A 437 35.45 -19.15 -25.19
N ALA A 438 35.00 -18.78 -23.99
CA ALA A 438 33.73 -19.23 -23.43
C ALA A 438 32.59 -18.22 -23.63
N PHE A 439 31.35 -18.70 -23.60
CA PHE A 439 30.16 -17.84 -23.57
C PHE A 439 29.99 -17.22 -22.17
N VAL A 440 29.90 -15.90 -22.08
CA VAL A 440 29.83 -15.20 -20.78
C VAL A 440 28.39 -14.76 -20.50
N PHE A 441 27.69 -15.52 -19.65
CA PHE A 441 26.45 -15.04 -19.03
C PHE A 441 26.78 -14.04 -17.94
N CYS A 442 25.95 -13.01 -17.77
CA CYS A 442 26.18 -11.94 -16.80
C CYS A 442 24.92 -11.66 -15.96
N SER A 443 25.05 -11.44 -14.65
CA SER A 443 23.98 -10.88 -13.82
C SER A 443 24.55 -9.97 -12.73
N PHE A 444 24.56 -8.66 -12.98
CA PHE A 444 25.10 -7.66 -12.05
C PHE A 444 24.05 -7.11 -11.06
N ASN A 445 23.02 -7.90 -10.80
CA ASN A 445 21.99 -7.58 -9.82
C ASN A 445 22.52 -7.66 -8.38
N ASN A 446 21.83 -6.98 -7.46
CA ASN A 446 22.10 -7.14 -6.03
C ASN A 446 21.81 -8.59 -5.59
N ASN A 447 22.64 -9.11 -4.70
CA ASN A 447 22.60 -10.52 -4.26
C ASN A 447 21.23 -10.97 -3.73
N PHE A 448 20.49 -10.09 -3.04
CA PHE A 448 19.15 -10.41 -2.53
C PHE A 448 18.10 -10.66 -3.62
N LYS A 449 18.42 -10.43 -4.91
CA LYS A 449 17.59 -10.80 -6.06
C LYS A 449 17.92 -12.21 -6.59
N PHE A 450 19.03 -12.80 -6.17
CA PHE A 450 19.36 -14.18 -6.49
C PHE A 450 18.55 -15.10 -5.57
N THR A 451 17.45 -15.63 -6.10
CA THR A 451 16.65 -16.65 -5.41
C THR A 451 17.19 -18.04 -5.76
N GLU A 452 16.99 -19.02 -4.88
CA GLU A 452 17.39 -20.40 -5.12
C GLU A 452 16.81 -20.94 -6.44
N ARG A 453 15.53 -20.63 -6.69
CA ARG A 453 14.79 -21.04 -7.90
C ARG A 453 15.44 -20.51 -9.18
N VAL A 454 15.93 -19.27 -9.18
CA VAL A 454 16.59 -18.68 -10.36
C VAL A 454 18.01 -19.19 -10.51
N PHE A 455 18.74 -19.30 -9.40
CA PHE A 455 20.11 -19.80 -9.42
C PHE A 455 20.18 -21.25 -9.93
N GLU A 456 19.22 -22.10 -9.55
CA GLU A 456 19.05 -23.45 -10.09
C GLU A 456 18.95 -23.44 -11.63
N ARG A 457 18.16 -22.53 -12.21
CA ARG A 457 18.02 -22.40 -13.66
C ARG A 457 19.30 -21.96 -14.32
N TRP A 458 20.05 -21.05 -13.70
CA TRP A 458 21.37 -20.69 -14.20
C TRP A 458 22.33 -21.88 -14.17
N MET A 459 22.28 -22.73 -13.14
CA MET A 459 23.09 -23.95 -13.11
C MET A 459 22.70 -24.94 -14.21
N ASN A 460 21.40 -25.09 -14.51
CA ASN A 460 20.94 -25.90 -15.62
C ASN A 460 21.41 -25.35 -16.99
N ILE A 461 21.37 -24.02 -17.18
CA ILE A 461 21.91 -23.36 -18.38
C ILE A 461 23.40 -23.68 -18.52
N LEU A 462 24.19 -23.53 -17.45
CA LEU A 462 25.63 -23.82 -17.47
C LEU A 462 25.90 -25.30 -17.81
N LYS A 463 25.11 -26.25 -17.31
CA LYS A 463 25.26 -27.68 -17.69
C LYS A 463 24.98 -27.91 -19.19
N ARG A 464 23.97 -27.23 -19.73
CA ARG A 464 23.54 -27.37 -21.14
C ARG A 464 24.45 -26.61 -22.11
N VAL A 465 25.24 -25.66 -21.63
CA VAL A 465 26.24 -24.91 -22.40
C VAL A 465 27.62 -25.11 -21.75
N PRO A 466 28.32 -26.22 -22.01
CA PRO A 466 29.54 -26.59 -21.26
C PRO A 466 30.65 -25.54 -21.30
N ASN A 467 30.87 -24.92 -22.46
CA ASN A 467 31.85 -23.84 -22.64
C ASN A 467 31.24 -22.46 -22.33
N SER A 468 30.76 -22.29 -21.10
CA SER A 468 30.21 -21.01 -20.64
C SER A 468 30.51 -20.74 -19.16
N VAL A 469 30.45 -19.48 -18.77
CA VAL A 469 30.66 -19.02 -17.40
C VAL A 469 29.55 -18.07 -16.98
N LEU A 470 29.31 -17.96 -15.68
CA LEU A 470 28.36 -16.99 -15.11
C LEU A 470 29.13 -15.92 -14.33
N TRP A 471 28.97 -14.67 -14.74
CA TRP A 471 29.64 -13.52 -14.15
C TRP A 471 28.66 -12.65 -13.37
N MET A 472 28.82 -12.59 -12.05
CA MET A 472 27.94 -11.84 -11.13
C MET A 472 28.69 -10.73 -10.43
N VAL A 473 27.97 -9.85 -9.73
CA VAL A 473 28.59 -8.89 -8.78
C VAL A 473 28.51 -9.46 -7.38
N SER A 474 29.63 -9.46 -6.66
CA SER A 474 29.62 -9.59 -5.21
C SER A 474 30.91 -9.04 -4.63
N ASP A 475 30.80 -8.08 -3.71
CA ASP A 475 31.91 -7.58 -2.89
C ASP A 475 32.03 -8.31 -1.54
N HIS A 476 31.27 -9.39 -1.35
CA HIS A 476 31.21 -10.14 -0.10
C HIS A 476 31.69 -11.58 -0.26
N GLU A 477 32.80 -11.91 0.38
CA GLU A 477 33.40 -13.25 0.33
C GLU A 477 32.42 -14.35 0.75
N VAL A 478 31.65 -14.15 1.83
CA VAL A 478 30.66 -15.15 2.27
C VAL A 478 29.62 -15.45 1.21
N VAL A 479 29.19 -14.44 0.44
CA VAL A 479 28.21 -14.63 -0.65
C VAL A 479 28.85 -15.44 -1.78
N ARG A 480 30.11 -15.13 -2.13
CA ARG A 480 30.87 -15.87 -3.15
C ARG A 480 31.00 -17.36 -2.75
N LEU A 481 31.31 -17.63 -1.49
CA LEU A 481 31.40 -18.97 -0.93
C LEU A 481 30.05 -19.70 -0.97
N ASN A 482 28.96 -19.04 -0.54
CA ASN A 482 27.61 -19.63 -0.55
C ASN A 482 27.15 -19.98 -1.97
N LEU A 483 27.37 -19.10 -2.94
CA LEU A 483 27.02 -19.34 -4.35
C LEU A 483 27.85 -20.46 -4.97
N ARG A 484 29.15 -20.53 -4.68
CA ARG A 484 30.03 -21.63 -5.11
C ARG A 484 29.60 -22.97 -4.52
N ALA A 485 29.33 -23.02 -3.22
CA ALA A 485 28.84 -24.22 -2.56
C ALA A 485 27.44 -24.63 -3.09
N ALA A 486 26.58 -23.67 -3.44
CA ALA A 486 25.30 -23.97 -4.07
C ALA A 486 25.49 -24.57 -5.48
N ALA A 487 26.39 -24.04 -6.30
CA ALA A 487 26.68 -24.59 -7.62
C ALA A 487 27.26 -26.01 -7.54
N GLU A 488 28.18 -26.26 -6.61
CA GLU A 488 28.74 -27.60 -6.39
C GLU A 488 27.65 -28.61 -6.02
N ARG A 489 26.77 -28.26 -5.07
CA ARG A 489 25.60 -29.09 -4.72
C ARG A 489 24.67 -29.34 -5.90
N MET A 490 24.56 -28.36 -6.80
CA MET A 490 23.78 -28.47 -8.03
C MET A 490 24.56 -29.14 -9.16
N GLY A 491 25.79 -29.63 -8.96
CA GLY A 491 26.57 -30.36 -9.96
C GLY A 491 27.18 -29.48 -11.06
N VAL A 492 27.53 -28.23 -10.73
CA VAL A 492 28.29 -27.31 -11.60
C VAL A 492 29.61 -26.98 -10.92
N ASP A 493 30.70 -27.00 -11.69
CA ASP A 493 32.02 -26.61 -11.22
C ASP A 493 32.02 -25.17 -10.66
N PRO A 494 32.37 -24.96 -9.38
CA PRO A 494 32.44 -23.64 -8.76
C PRO A 494 33.34 -22.62 -9.49
N ASP A 495 34.32 -23.07 -10.25
CA ASP A 495 35.23 -22.21 -11.00
C ASP A 495 34.59 -21.63 -12.28
N ARG A 496 33.36 -22.04 -12.62
CA ARG A 496 32.55 -21.40 -13.66
C ARG A 496 31.80 -20.16 -13.19
N LEU A 497 31.89 -19.84 -11.90
CA LEU A 497 31.30 -18.65 -11.28
C LEU A 497 32.37 -17.57 -11.07
N PHE A 498 32.19 -16.45 -11.77
CA PHE A 498 33.07 -15.30 -11.69
C PHE A 498 32.38 -14.15 -10.97
N PHE A 499 33.16 -13.34 -10.24
CA PHE A 499 32.63 -12.24 -9.44
C PHE A 499 33.34 -10.94 -9.79
N ALA A 500 32.59 -9.98 -10.35
CA ALA A 500 33.07 -8.64 -10.63
C ALA A 500 33.23 -7.83 -9.33
N GLU A 501 34.31 -7.06 -9.25
CA GLU A 501 34.56 -6.14 -8.15
C GLU A 501 33.94 -4.75 -8.40
N ARG A 502 34.13 -3.83 -7.45
CA ARG A 502 33.72 -2.43 -7.61
C ARG A 502 34.58 -1.76 -8.68
N ALA A 503 33.96 -0.92 -9.49
CA ALA A 503 34.61 -0.17 -10.55
C ALA A 503 34.12 1.28 -10.55
N ALA A 504 34.89 2.18 -11.16
CA ALA A 504 34.42 3.53 -11.42
C ALA A 504 33.19 3.50 -12.37
N PRO A 505 32.29 4.48 -12.34
CA PRO A 505 31.02 4.41 -13.08
C PRO A 505 31.16 4.13 -14.59
N ALA A 506 32.14 4.75 -15.25
CA ALA A 506 32.38 4.54 -16.69
C ALA A 506 32.93 3.13 -16.99
N ASP A 507 33.84 2.62 -16.14
CA ASP A 507 34.40 1.27 -16.27
C ASP A 507 33.37 0.18 -15.92
N TYR A 508 32.50 0.47 -14.95
CA TYR A 508 31.35 -0.36 -14.60
C TYR A 508 30.43 -0.56 -15.81
N LEU A 509 30.11 0.50 -16.56
CA LEU A 509 29.35 0.38 -17.80
C LEU A 509 30.13 -0.33 -18.91
N ALA A 510 31.42 -0.03 -19.06
CA ALA A 510 32.26 -0.60 -20.11
C ALA A 510 32.36 -2.13 -20.02
N ARG A 511 32.40 -2.69 -18.80
CA ARG A 511 32.59 -4.12 -18.59
C ARG A 511 31.40 -4.98 -19.05
N TYR A 512 30.20 -4.42 -19.16
CA TYR A 512 29.05 -5.14 -19.75
C TYR A 512 29.34 -5.61 -21.17
N LYS A 513 30.20 -4.91 -21.92
CA LYS A 513 30.61 -5.29 -23.27
C LYS A 513 31.48 -6.56 -23.33
N ALA A 514 32.07 -6.99 -22.21
CA ALA A 514 32.83 -8.23 -22.13
C ALA A 514 31.93 -9.47 -21.99
N ALA A 515 30.64 -9.28 -21.67
CA ALA A 515 29.64 -10.34 -21.57
C ALA A 515 28.90 -10.59 -22.89
N ASP A 516 28.19 -11.71 -22.98
CA ASP A 516 27.42 -12.11 -24.17
C ASP A 516 25.90 -12.00 -24.00
N LEU A 517 25.38 -12.41 -22.85
CA LEU A 517 23.97 -12.31 -22.52
C LEU A 517 23.79 -11.98 -21.04
N PHE A 518 22.97 -10.97 -20.73
CA PHE A 518 22.56 -10.70 -19.36
C PHE A 518 21.37 -11.61 -18.98
N LEU A 519 21.53 -12.32 -17.87
CA LEU A 519 20.50 -13.15 -17.25
C LEU A 519 19.83 -12.37 -16.11
N ASP A 520 18.56 -12.04 -16.30
CA ASP A 520 17.77 -11.33 -15.31
C ASP A 520 17.26 -12.25 -14.17
N THR A 521 16.70 -11.63 -13.14
CA THR A 521 16.22 -12.28 -11.91
C THR A 521 14.70 -12.17 -11.76
N ILE A 522 14.09 -13.08 -11.00
CA ILE A 522 12.64 -13.13 -10.71
C ILE A 522 12.43 -13.65 -9.27
N PRO A 523 11.44 -13.18 -8.48
CA PRO A 523 10.36 -12.21 -8.77
C PRO A 523 10.77 -10.73 -8.78
N PHE A 524 12.05 -10.42 -8.60
CA PHE A 524 12.56 -9.06 -8.66
C PHE A 524 13.56 -8.91 -9.81
N ASN A 525 13.12 -8.35 -10.93
CA ASN A 525 13.94 -8.04 -12.10
C ASN A 525 14.99 -6.96 -11.81
N ALA A 526 15.96 -6.89 -12.71
CA ALA A 526 16.79 -5.74 -12.97
C ALA A 526 15.94 -4.55 -13.46
N GLY A 527 16.21 -3.37 -12.89
CA GLY A 527 15.72 -2.07 -13.39
C GLY A 527 16.90 -1.30 -13.97
N THR A 528 17.56 -0.49 -13.13
CA THR A 528 18.81 0.23 -13.46
C THR A 528 19.89 -0.66 -14.06
N THR A 529 20.08 -1.88 -13.54
CA THR A 529 21.10 -2.82 -14.06
C THR A 529 20.76 -3.38 -15.44
N ALA A 530 19.48 -3.48 -15.80
CA ALA A 530 19.04 -3.88 -17.13
C ALA A 530 19.18 -2.73 -18.13
N SER A 531 18.79 -1.51 -17.74
CA SER A 531 19.04 -0.33 -18.58
C SER A 531 20.53 -0.11 -18.81
N ASP A 532 21.38 -0.38 -17.81
CA ASP A 532 22.85 -0.28 -17.94
C ASP A 532 23.40 -1.31 -18.94
N ALA A 533 22.91 -2.56 -18.87
CA ALA A 533 23.26 -3.61 -19.83
C ALA A 533 22.85 -3.20 -21.26
N LEU A 534 21.60 -2.77 -21.44
CA LEU A 534 21.07 -2.36 -22.75
C LEU A 534 21.81 -1.11 -23.29
N TRP A 535 22.14 -0.15 -22.43
CA TRP A 535 22.91 1.05 -22.78
C TRP A 535 24.33 0.71 -23.23
N ALA A 536 24.94 -0.30 -22.61
CA ALA A 536 26.25 -0.81 -23.00
C ALA A 536 26.22 -1.73 -24.23
N GLY A 537 25.05 -2.07 -24.75
CA GLY A 537 24.87 -2.93 -25.91
C GLY A 537 24.85 -4.43 -25.59
N LEU A 538 24.57 -4.81 -24.34
CA LEU A 538 24.42 -6.21 -23.92
C LEU A 538 22.92 -6.61 -23.92
N PRO A 539 22.52 -7.64 -24.68
CA PRO A 539 21.15 -8.15 -24.65
C PRO A 539 20.77 -8.68 -23.26
N VAL A 540 19.53 -8.43 -22.85
CA VAL A 540 18.95 -8.86 -21.57
C VAL A 540 17.88 -9.90 -21.82
N LEU A 541 18.00 -11.08 -21.24
CA LEU A 541 16.93 -12.08 -21.19
C LEU A 541 16.22 -11.97 -19.85
N THR A 542 14.88 -11.84 -19.86
CA THR A 542 14.07 -11.72 -18.65
C THR A 542 12.88 -12.67 -18.65
N CYS A 543 12.34 -12.92 -17.45
CA CYS A 543 11.10 -13.64 -17.23
C CYS A 543 10.10 -12.71 -16.52
N SER A 544 8.90 -12.57 -17.10
CA SER A 544 7.84 -11.69 -16.60
C SER A 544 6.67 -12.46 -15.99
N GLU A 545 6.45 -12.28 -14.69
CA GLU A 545 5.35 -12.90 -13.92
C GLU A 545 4.27 -11.88 -13.55
N ARG A 546 3.64 -12.03 -12.37
CA ARG A 546 2.43 -11.35 -11.92
C ARG A 546 2.69 -10.21 -10.92
N THR A 547 3.87 -9.60 -10.94
CA THR A 547 4.21 -8.49 -10.04
C THR A 547 4.88 -7.36 -10.80
N PHE A 548 4.78 -6.13 -10.31
CA PHE A 548 5.53 -4.99 -10.89
C PHE A 548 7.03 -5.29 -10.93
N SER A 549 7.57 -5.76 -9.81
CA SER A 549 9.00 -6.06 -9.67
C SER A 549 9.50 -7.11 -10.67
N SER A 550 8.63 -8.03 -11.12
CA SER A 550 8.98 -9.07 -12.10
C SER A 550 8.72 -8.66 -13.55
N ARG A 551 8.28 -7.44 -13.82
CA ARG A 551 7.90 -6.99 -15.18
C ARG A 551 8.70 -5.78 -15.66
N MET A 552 9.56 -5.21 -14.80
CA MET A 552 10.37 -4.04 -15.14
C MET A 552 11.24 -4.27 -16.38
N ALA A 553 12.07 -5.32 -16.39
CA ALA A 553 12.98 -5.57 -17.51
C ALA A 553 12.23 -5.86 -18.81
N GLY A 554 11.05 -6.49 -18.73
CA GLY A 554 10.19 -6.70 -19.90
C GLY A 554 9.67 -5.39 -20.49
N SER A 555 9.30 -4.41 -19.66
CA SER A 555 8.96 -3.05 -20.13
C SER A 555 10.17 -2.40 -20.84
N LEU A 556 11.36 -2.48 -20.25
CA LEU A 556 12.58 -1.93 -20.86
C LEU A 556 12.88 -2.57 -22.22
N LEU A 557 12.73 -3.90 -22.34
CA LEU A 557 12.95 -4.63 -23.59
C LEU A 557 11.96 -4.24 -24.68
N ARG A 558 10.68 -4.02 -24.34
CA ARG A 558 9.69 -3.50 -25.30
C ARG A 558 10.09 -2.11 -25.81
N ALA A 559 10.53 -1.23 -24.92
CA ALA A 559 10.98 0.12 -25.27
C ALA A 559 12.31 0.14 -26.07
N ALA A 560 13.15 -0.88 -25.89
CA ALA A 560 14.36 -1.12 -26.69
C ALA A 560 14.09 -1.84 -28.02
N GLY A 561 12.86 -2.27 -28.29
CA GLY A 561 12.48 -3.00 -29.50
C GLY A 561 12.96 -4.46 -29.54
N LEU A 562 13.08 -5.12 -28.38
CA LEU A 562 13.52 -6.51 -28.22
C LEU A 562 12.51 -7.38 -27.44
N PRO A 563 11.20 -7.39 -27.78
CA PRO A 563 10.20 -8.18 -27.06
C PRO A 563 10.43 -9.69 -27.12
N GLU A 564 11.23 -10.19 -28.07
CA GLU A 564 11.59 -11.60 -28.19
C GLU A 564 12.50 -12.13 -27.08
N LEU A 565 13.03 -11.26 -26.22
CA LEU A 565 13.84 -11.60 -25.05
C LEU A 565 13.03 -11.63 -23.74
N ILE A 566 11.69 -11.59 -23.84
CA ILE A 566 10.77 -11.70 -22.72
C ILE A 566 10.18 -13.11 -22.70
N THR A 567 10.36 -13.83 -21.60
CA THR A 567 9.71 -15.13 -21.34
C THR A 567 8.69 -15.02 -20.22
N TYR A 568 7.82 -16.03 -20.04
CA TYR A 568 6.72 -15.96 -19.05
C TYR A 568 6.72 -17.11 -18.05
N ASN A 569 7.73 -17.98 -18.11
CA ASN A 569 8.03 -18.96 -17.08
C ASN A 569 9.52 -19.32 -17.11
N LEU A 570 10.00 -20.00 -16.07
CA LEU A 570 11.41 -20.35 -15.92
C LEU A 570 11.91 -21.43 -16.90
N ASP A 571 11.03 -22.29 -17.41
CA ASP A 571 11.43 -23.31 -18.40
C ASP A 571 11.69 -22.67 -19.77
N GLU A 572 10.83 -21.74 -20.20
CA GLU A 572 11.06 -20.90 -21.38
C GLU A 572 12.32 -20.06 -21.24
N TYR A 573 12.51 -19.43 -20.07
CA TYR A 573 13.70 -18.65 -19.75
C TYR A 573 14.98 -19.48 -19.93
N GLU A 574 15.02 -20.67 -19.32
CA GLU A 574 16.16 -21.58 -19.40
C GLU A 574 16.44 -22.00 -20.86
N ASN A 575 15.39 -22.41 -21.57
CA ASN A 575 15.50 -22.83 -22.97
C ASN A 575 15.98 -21.70 -23.88
N LYS A 576 15.47 -20.47 -23.69
CA LYS A 576 15.87 -19.32 -24.49
C LYS A 576 17.32 -18.93 -24.23
N ALA A 577 17.79 -19.00 -22.98
CA ALA A 577 19.19 -18.75 -22.65
C ALA A 577 20.13 -19.72 -23.36
N VAL A 578 19.80 -21.01 -23.37
CA VAL A 578 20.56 -22.05 -24.05
C VAL A 578 20.52 -21.88 -25.57
N GLU A 579 19.34 -21.61 -26.14
CA GLU A 579 19.18 -21.31 -27.58
C GLU A 579 20.08 -20.16 -28.02
N LEU A 580 20.07 -19.04 -27.27
CA LEU A 580 20.88 -17.87 -27.58
C LEU A 580 22.38 -18.14 -27.43
N ALA A 581 22.79 -18.88 -26.40
CA ALA A 581 24.20 -19.20 -26.18
C ALA A 581 24.79 -20.15 -27.23
N LEU A 582 23.95 -20.97 -27.87
CA LEU A 582 24.34 -21.87 -28.95
C LEU A 582 24.22 -21.22 -30.34
N ASP A 583 23.76 -19.98 -30.44
CA ASP A 583 23.65 -19.21 -31.69
C ASP A 583 24.42 -17.87 -31.62
N PRO A 584 25.75 -17.88 -31.85
CA PRO A 584 26.57 -16.67 -31.85
C PRO A 584 26.13 -15.60 -32.84
N GLN A 585 25.53 -16.00 -33.98
CA GLN A 585 25.04 -15.05 -34.99
C GLN A 585 23.82 -14.28 -34.49
N ARG A 586 22.94 -14.94 -33.73
CA ARG A 586 21.80 -14.27 -33.11
C ARG A 586 22.24 -13.30 -32.02
N ILE A 587 23.19 -13.68 -31.16
CA ILE A 587 23.77 -12.75 -30.18
C ILE A 587 24.42 -11.55 -30.86
N ALA A 588 25.20 -11.76 -31.93
CA ALA A 588 25.80 -10.66 -32.69
C ALA A 588 24.74 -9.72 -33.27
N ARG A 589 23.64 -10.25 -33.82
CA ARG A 589 22.51 -9.44 -34.33
C ARG A 589 21.84 -8.62 -33.24
N LEU A 590 21.59 -9.20 -32.06
CA LEU A 590 20.99 -8.50 -30.92
C LEU A 590 21.91 -7.37 -30.42
N LYS A 591 23.22 -7.64 -30.29
CA LYS A 591 24.23 -6.62 -29.94
C LYS A 591 24.27 -5.50 -30.98
N GLN A 592 24.22 -5.83 -32.27
CA GLN A 592 24.19 -4.84 -33.35
C GLN A 592 22.92 -3.99 -33.30
N HIS A 593 21.75 -4.60 -33.11
CA HIS A 593 20.48 -3.87 -32.95
C HIS A 593 20.54 -2.84 -31.82
N LEU A 594 21.09 -3.22 -30.65
CA LEU A 594 21.27 -2.30 -29.53
C LEU A 594 22.22 -1.16 -29.88
N GLN A 595 23.34 -1.44 -30.57
CA GLN A 595 24.29 -0.40 -30.98
C GLN A 595 23.66 0.59 -31.97
N ASP A 596 22.94 0.09 -32.97
CA ASP A 596 22.34 0.89 -34.04
C ASP A 596 21.18 1.77 -33.52
N ASN A 597 20.43 1.27 -32.53
CA ASN A 597 19.23 1.94 -32.02
C ASN A 597 19.43 2.64 -30.67
N ARG A 598 20.62 2.57 -30.06
CA ARG A 598 20.88 3.09 -28.69
C ARG A 598 20.42 4.52 -28.46
N LEU A 599 20.55 5.38 -29.46
CA LEU A 599 20.22 6.82 -29.37
C LEU A 599 18.83 7.16 -29.92
N THR A 600 18.10 6.17 -30.45
CA THR A 600 16.82 6.38 -31.16
C THR A 600 15.67 5.55 -30.60
N CYS A 601 15.94 4.50 -29.82
CA CYS A 601 14.90 3.71 -29.18
C CYS A 601 14.21 4.50 -28.05
N ALA A 602 12.95 4.19 -27.80
CA ALA A 602 12.13 4.90 -26.81
C ALA A 602 12.73 4.83 -25.39
N LEU A 603 13.45 3.75 -25.07
CA LEU A 603 14.08 3.55 -23.76
C LEU A 603 15.12 4.65 -23.41
N PHE A 604 15.84 5.19 -24.39
CA PHE A 604 16.93 6.16 -24.18
C PHE A 604 16.64 7.53 -24.80
N ASP A 605 15.44 7.75 -25.34
CA ASP A 605 14.97 9.08 -25.76
C ASP A 605 14.43 9.86 -24.54
N SER A 606 15.35 10.22 -23.64
CA SER A 606 15.05 10.98 -22.42
C SER A 606 14.30 12.29 -22.71
N PRO A 607 14.64 13.10 -23.73
CA PRO A 607 13.87 14.29 -24.09
C PRO A 607 12.42 14.02 -24.46
N ARG A 608 12.12 12.90 -25.12
CA ARG A 608 10.74 12.48 -25.38
C ARG A 608 10.04 12.02 -24.11
N PHE A 609 10.71 11.22 -23.27
CA PHE A 609 10.17 10.79 -21.98
C PHE A 609 9.77 11.99 -21.12
N VAL A 610 10.67 12.97 -20.94
CA VAL A 610 10.41 14.12 -20.05
C VAL A 610 9.20 14.92 -20.52
N ARG A 611 9.05 15.15 -21.83
CA ARG A 611 7.86 15.83 -22.38
C ARG A 611 6.58 15.05 -22.11
N GLN A 612 6.59 13.73 -22.34
CA GLN A 612 5.45 12.87 -22.04
C GLN A 612 5.14 12.85 -20.55
N PHE A 613 6.17 12.86 -19.70
CA PHE A 613 6.03 12.86 -18.24
C PHE A 613 5.38 14.16 -17.77
N GLU A 614 5.87 15.31 -18.25
CA GLU A 614 5.23 16.61 -18.01
C GLU A 614 3.77 16.60 -18.44
N ASP A 615 3.46 16.17 -19.66
CA ASP A 615 2.07 16.14 -20.17
C ASP A 615 1.17 15.26 -19.29
N LYS A 616 1.70 14.14 -18.77
CA LYS A 616 0.99 13.29 -17.81
C LYS A 616 0.77 13.99 -16.48
N LEU A 617 1.78 14.68 -15.93
CA LEU A 617 1.63 15.47 -14.71
C LEU A 617 0.60 16.61 -14.89
N PHE A 618 0.65 17.32 -16.02
CA PHE A 618 -0.35 18.34 -16.35
C PHE A 618 -1.78 17.77 -16.39
N SER A 619 -1.95 16.53 -16.85
CA SER A 619 -3.28 15.91 -16.98
C SER A 619 -3.95 15.52 -15.66
N ILE A 620 -3.19 15.44 -14.56
CA ILE A 620 -3.68 15.02 -13.24
C ILE A 620 -3.79 16.18 -12.24
N VAL A 621 -3.35 17.39 -12.61
CA VAL A 621 -3.40 18.57 -11.75
C VAL A 621 -4.79 19.22 -11.85
N PRO A 622 -5.47 19.47 -10.73
CA PRO A 622 -6.74 20.18 -10.73
C PRO A 622 -6.55 21.65 -11.14
N ARG A 623 -7.41 22.19 -12.02
CA ARG A 623 -7.43 23.61 -12.42
C ARG A 623 -8.71 24.28 -11.92
N ARG A 624 -8.58 25.41 -11.21
CA ARG A 624 -9.72 26.22 -10.76
C ARG A 624 -10.65 26.58 -11.94
N GLY A 625 -11.94 26.29 -11.79
CA GLY A 625 -12.98 26.63 -12.79
C GLY A 625 -13.24 25.57 -13.86
N GLN A 626 -12.45 24.49 -13.91
CA GLN A 626 -12.87 23.27 -14.59
C GLN A 626 -13.37 22.29 -13.53
N PRO A 627 -14.62 21.80 -13.61
CA PRO A 627 -14.98 20.61 -12.86
C PRO A 627 -13.97 19.55 -13.26
N ILE A 628 -13.28 18.99 -12.28
CA ILE A 628 -12.56 17.75 -12.48
C ILE A 628 -13.64 16.78 -12.93
N THR A 629 -13.69 16.48 -14.23
CA THR A 629 -14.34 15.26 -14.68
C THR A 629 -13.47 14.17 -14.12
N HIS A 630 -13.75 13.77 -12.88
CA HIS A 630 -13.54 12.39 -12.50
C HIS A 630 -14.29 11.64 -13.60
N LYS A 631 -13.58 11.08 -14.57
CA LYS A 631 -14.06 9.82 -15.14
C LYS A 631 -14.08 8.92 -13.92
N GLU A 632 -15.25 8.86 -13.28
CA GLU A 632 -15.55 7.93 -12.21
C GLU A 632 -14.94 6.60 -12.64
N ALA A 633 -14.19 5.98 -11.73
CA ALA A 633 -13.81 4.60 -11.96
C ALA A 633 -15.10 3.85 -12.33
N PRO A 634 -15.14 3.10 -13.45
CA PRO A 634 -16.36 2.43 -13.85
C PRO A 634 -16.86 1.61 -12.67
N MET A 635 -18.14 1.76 -12.33
CA MET A 635 -18.78 1.08 -11.20
C MET A 635 -18.38 -0.40 -11.22
N LYS A 636 -17.70 -0.86 -10.16
CA LYS A 636 -17.21 -2.23 -10.10
C LYS A 636 -18.41 -3.17 -10.02
N LEU A 637 -18.54 -4.01 -11.03
CA LEU A 637 -19.65 -4.95 -11.13
C LEU A 637 -19.46 -6.10 -10.10
N PRO A 638 -20.53 -6.53 -9.40
CA PRO A 638 -20.52 -7.73 -8.56
C PRO A 638 -19.95 -8.93 -9.32
N PRO A 639 -18.98 -9.66 -8.76
CA PRO A 639 -18.42 -10.82 -9.42
C PRO A 639 -19.46 -11.94 -9.53
N HIS A 640 -19.41 -12.71 -10.62
CA HIS A 640 -20.21 -13.92 -10.74
C HIS A 640 -19.84 -14.90 -9.62
N THR A 641 -20.82 -15.34 -8.82
CA THR A 641 -20.58 -16.34 -7.77
C THR A 641 -20.30 -17.71 -8.39
N PRO A 642 -19.14 -18.35 -8.17
CA PRO A 642 -18.88 -19.70 -8.66
C PRO A 642 -19.86 -20.71 -8.07
N ILE A 643 -20.37 -21.63 -8.90
CA ILE A 643 -21.21 -22.73 -8.44
C ILE A 643 -20.31 -23.74 -7.71
N GLU A 644 -20.43 -23.81 -6.38
CA GLU A 644 -19.61 -24.69 -5.53
C GLU A 644 -20.03 -26.17 -5.64
N ASP A 645 -21.33 -26.43 -5.82
CA ASP A 645 -21.88 -27.77 -6.01
C ASP A 645 -22.92 -27.75 -7.16
N PRO A 646 -22.59 -28.30 -8.34
CA PRO A 646 -23.48 -28.31 -9.50
C PRO A 646 -24.73 -29.18 -9.31
N ASN A 647 -24.78 -30.00 -8.25
CA ASN A 647 -25.95 -30.82 -7.93
C ASN A 647 -26.82 -30.21 -6.81
N ARG A 648 -26.41 -29.09 -6.23
CA ARG A 648 -27.20 -28.41 -5.20
C ARG A 648 -28.49 -27.88 -5.80
N VAL A 649 -29.60 -28.15 -5.13
CA VAL A 649 -30.91 -27.63 -5.51
C VAL A 649 -31.48 -26.79 -4.39
N ILE A 650 -31.80 -25.53 -4.68
CA ILE A 650 -32.34 -24.57 -3.69
C ILE A 650 -33.86 -24.60 -3.73
N ASN A 651 -34.47 -24.83 -2.57
CA ASN A 651 -35.89 -24.61 -2.35
C ASN A 651 -36.08 -23.30 -1.57
N PHE A 652 -36.98 -22.43 -2.02
CA PHE A 652 -37.31 -21.18 -1.38
C PHE A 652 -38.77 -21.17 -0.93
N ARG A 653 -39.01 -20.76 0.33
CA ARG A 653 -40.36 -20.64 0.88
C ARG A 653 -40.44 -19.47 1.84
N VAL A 654 -41.31 -18.53 1.51
CA VAL A 654 -41.83 -17.50 2.43
C VAL A 654 -43.36 -17.54 2.31
N PRO A 655 -44.10 -17.84 3.39
CA PRO A 655 -45.55 -18.02 3.33
C PRO A 655 -46.29 -16.69 3.30
N THR A 656 -45.86 -15.75 2.46
CA THR A 656 -46.55 -14.48 2.21
C THR A 656 -46.99 -14.45 0.76
N VAL A 657 -48.30 -14.54 0.58
CA VAL A 657 -49.00 -14.43 -0.71
C VAL A 657 -50.25 -13.57 -0.51
N TRP A 658 -50.69 -12.89 -1.55
CA TRP A 658 -51.82 -11.95 -1.53
C TRP A 658 -53.01 -12.46 -2.34
N GLY A 659 -54.21 -12.00 -1.99
CA GLY A 659 -55.43 -12.31 -2.75
C GLY A 659 -56.03 -13.70 -2.47
N ILE A 660 -55.73 -14.32 -1.33
CA ILE A 660 -56.26 -15.62 -0.92
C ILE A 660 -57.44 -15.48 0.07
N THR A 661 -58.50 -16.27 -0.11
CA THR A 661 -59.72 -16.19 0.72
C THR A 661 -59.72 -17.13 1.93
N ASP A 662 -58.88 -18.18 1.91
CA ASP A 662 -58.73 -19.16 2.99
C ASP A 662 -57.24 -19.53 3.14
N PRO A 663 -56.47 -18.75 3.91
CA PRO A 663 -55.01 -18.95 3.99
C PRO A 663 -54.60 -20.27 4.58
N ALA A 664 -55.29 -20.73 5.63
CA ALA A 664 -54.97 -21.99 6.29
C ALA A 664 -55.09 -23.17 5.30
N ARG A 665 -56.19 -23.23 4.54
CA ARG A 665 -56.38 -24.26 3.52
C ARG A 665 -55.41 -24.10 2.36
N PHE A 666 -55.14 -22.87 1.92
CA PHE A 666 -54.22 -22.61 0.82
C PHE A 666 -52.80 -23.12 1.12
N TYR A 667 -52.25 -22.78 2.29
CA TYR A 667 -50.91 -23.26 2.66
C TYR A 667 -50.87 -24.78 2.87
N ALA A 668 -51.92 -25.39 3.43
CA ALA A 668 -52.00 -26.84 3.54
C ALA A 668 -51.97 -27.52 2.16
N LEU A 669 -52.70 -26.98 1.17
CA LEU A 669 -52.69 -27.49 -0.20
C LEU A 669 -51.33 -27.32 -0.87
N LEU A 670 -50.66 -26.19 -0.65
CA LEU A 670 -49.32 -25.95 -1.18
C LEU A 670 -48.27 -26.87 -0.57
N GLU A 671 -48.37 -27.18 0.72
CA GLU A 671 -47.49 -28.15 1.38
C GLU A 671 -47.67 -29.56 0.80
N GLU A 672 -48.91 -29.96 0.55
CA GLU A 672 -49.18 -31.23 -0.13
C GLU A 672 -48.66 -31.21 -1.58
N ALA A 673 -48.90 -30.12 -2.32
CA ALA A 673 -48.40 -29.98 -3.68
C ALA A 673 -46.86 -30.01 -3.76
N GLN A 674 -46.17 -29.39 -2.80
CA GLN A 674 -44.70 -29.38 -2.72
C GLN A 674 -44.13 -30.80 -2.58
N LYS A 675 -44.82 -31.70 -1.88
CA LYS A 675 -44.42 -33.12 -1.74
C LYS A 675 -44.58 -33.93 -3.03
N LEU A 676 -45.34 -33.42 -4.00
CA LEU A 676 -45.67 -34.11 -5.26
C LEU A 676 -44.82 -33.64 -6.45
N VAL A 677 -43.95 -32.65 -6.26
CA VAL A 677 -43.12 -32.06 -7.33
C VAL A 677 -41.62 -32.28 -7.08
N VAL A 678 -40.83 -32.20 -8.16
CA VAL A 678 -39.36 -32.31 -8.06
C VAL A 678 -38.75 -31.11 -7.31
N PRO A 679 -37.58 -31.27 -6.65
CA PRO A 679 -36.87 -30.18 -5.98
C PRO A 679 -36.60 -28.96 -6.88
N GLY A 680 -36.27 -27.83 -6.27
CA GLY A 680 -36.13 -26.54 -6.96
C GLY A 680 -37.41 -25.74 -6.90
N THR A 681 -38.07 -25.81 -5.73
CA THR A 681 -39.38 -25.19 -5.49
C THR A 681 -39.22 -23.75 -5.05
N TYR A 682 -40.09 -22.86 -5.53
CA TYR A 682 -40.19 -21.48 -5.07
C TYR A 682 -41.63 -21.20 -4.66
N LEU A 683 -41.83 -20.72 -3.44
CA LEU A 683 -43.10 -20.23 -2.93
C LEU A 683 -42.92 -18.84 -2.29
N GLY A 684 -43.50 -17.83 -2.93
CA GLY A 684 -43.49 -16.43 -2.52
C GLY A 684 -43.98 -15.55 -3.66
N ASP A 685 -44.31 -14.28 -3.42
CA ASP A 685 -44.72 -13.33 -4.47
C ASP A 685 -45.86 -13.81 -5.39
N ASN A 686 -46.83 -14.55 -4.84
CA ASN A 686 -47.90 -15.24 -5.59
C ASN A 686 -47.41 -16.25 -6.65
N LEU A 687 -46.15 -16.67 -6.59
CA LEU A 687 -45.55 -17.68 -7.46
C LEU A 687 -45.37 -19.01 -6.72
N PHE A 688 -45.79 -20.10 -7.35
CA PHE A 688 -45.44 -21.46 -6.95
C PHE A 688 -44.85 -22.22 -8.15
N THR A 689 -43.55 -22.47 -8.12
CA THR A 689 -42.83 -23.15 -9.21
C THR A 689 -41.99 -24.32 -8.69
N TRP A 690 -41.58 -25.24 -9.57
CA TRP A 690 -40.74 -26.40 -9.26
C TRP A 690 -39.75 -26.69 -10.41
N GLY A 691 -38.69 -27.46 -10.12
CA GLY A 691 -37.65 -27.78 -11.10
C GLY A 691 -36.84 -26.56 -11.56
N LYS A 692 -36.76 -25.51 -10.73
CA LYS A 692 -35.97 -24.30 -10.98
C LYS A 692 -34.64 -24.34 -10.24
N SER A 693 -33.61 -23.72 -10.81
CA SER A 693 -32.32 -23.53 -10.11
C SER A 693 -32.45 -22.59 -8.91
N ASN A 694 -33.37 -21.62 -8.99
CA ASN A 694 -33.50 -20.54 -8.01
C ASN A 694 -32.17 -19.80 -7.80
N SER A 695 -31.47 -19.53 -8.91
CA SER A 695 -30.15 -18.91 -8.96
C SER A 695 -29.98 -17.55 -8.26
N PRO A 696 -31.01 -16.71 -8.02
CA PRO A 696 -30.84 -15.54 -7.17
C PRO A 696 -30.25 -15.89 -5.80
N PHE A 697 -30.59 -17.05 -5.23
CA PHE A 697 -30.09 -17.49 -3.93
C PHE A 697 -28.71 -18.14 -3.99
N GLU A 698 -28.13 -18.27 -5.18
CA GLU A 698 -26.72 -18.64 -5.40
C GLU A 698 -25.83 -17.40 -5.54
N ASP A 699 -26.39 -16.23 -5.87
CA ASP A 699 -25.67 -14.96 -5.92
C ASP A 699 -25.45 -14.44 -4.50
N LYS A 700 -24.22 -14.61 -4.00
CA LYS A 700 -23.84 -14.23 -2.63
C LYS A 700 -23.98 -12.73 -2.38
N GLU A 701 -23.68 -11.89 -3.37
CA GLU A 701 -23.77 -10.44 -3.22
C GLU A 701 -25.23 -10.01 -3.15
N PHE A 702 -26.09 -10.61 -3.97
CA PHE A 702 -27.53 -10.37 -3.91
C PHE A 702 -28.11 -10.84 -2.58
N VAL A 703 -27.86 -12.08 -2.16
CA VAL A 703 -28.40 -12.63 -0.90
C VAL A 703 -28.01 -11.75 0.28
N ARG A 704 -26.75 -11.34 0.37
CA ARG A 704 -26.27 -10.42 1.42
C ARG A 704 -27.02 -9.08 1.39
N ALA A 705 -27.12 -8.47 0.21
CA ALA A 705 -27.75 -7.15 0.06
C ALA A 705 -29.27 -7.21 0.31
N TRP A 706 -29.93 -8.29 -0.10
CA TRP A 706 -31.36 -8.48 0.09
C TRP A 706 -31.71 -8.83 1.54
N GLU A 707 -31.01 -9.76 2.17
CA GLU A 707 -31.27 -10.15 3.56
C GLU A 707 -31.00 -9.01 4.55
N SER A 708 -29.92 -8.24 4.34
CA SER A 708 -29.59 -7.09 5.21
C SER A 708 -30.59 -5.94 5.13
N ASN A 709 -31.38 -5.88 4.06
CA ASN A 709 -32.33 -4.80 3.81
C ASN A 709 -33.79 -5.18 4.03
N THR A 710 -34.11 -6.48 4.07
CA THR A 710 -35.46 -7.03 4.29
C THR A 710 -35.99 -6.59 5.67
N GLN A 711 -37.17 -5.99 5.73
CA GLN A 711 -37.75 -5.52 7.00
C GLN A 711 -38.86 -6.42 7.54
N ASN A 712 -39.53 -7.20 6.67
CA ASN A 712 -40.64 -8.07 7.03
C ASN A 712 -40.80 -9.22 6.02
N ASP A 713 -41.73 -10.15 6.28
CA ASP A 713 -41.94 -11.31 5.40
C ASP A 713 -42.55 -10.95 4.03
N ALA A 714 -43.15 -9.77 3.86
CA ALA A 714 -43.59 -9.30 2.55
C ALA A 714 -42.38 -8.88 1.69
N ASP A 715 -41.43 -8.13 2.26
CA ASP A 715 -40.15 -7.79 1.61
C ASP A 715 -39.36 -9.05 1.23
N ARG A 716 -39.42 -10.07 2.10
CA ARG A 716 -38.75 -11.35 1.87
C ARG A 716 -39.44 -12.16 0.74
N ALA A 717 -40.76 -12.08 0.62
CA ALA A 717 -41.49 -12.85 -0.38
C ALA A 717 -41.21 -12.39 -1.82
N ILE A 718 -40.88 -11.11 -2.03
CA ILE A 718 -40.61 -10.50 -3.35
C ILE A 718 -39.15 -10.58 -3.79
N ALA A 719 -38.41 -11.61 -3.35
CA ALA A 719 -36.97 -11.77 -3.64
C ALA A 719 -36.64 -11.67 -5.15
N TRP A 720 -37.47 -12.28 -6.02
CA TRP A 720 -37.27 -12.18 -7.47
C TRP A 720 -37.39 -10.76 -8.00
N ARG A 721 -38.32 -9.95 -7.49
CA ARG A 721 -38.44 -8.53 -7.90
C ARG A 721 -37.18 -7.77 -7.57
N ARG A 722 -36.65 -7.94 -6.36
CA ARG A 722 -35.39 -7.30 -5.93
C ARG A 722 -34.21 -7.76 -6.78
N TYR A 723 -34.15 -9.05 -7.14
CA TYR A 723 -33.11 -9.55 -8.03
C TYR A 723 -33.19 -8.95 -9.44
N ILE A 724 -34.40 -8.74 -9.97
CA ILE A 724 -34.61 -8.06 -11.25
C ILE A 724 -34.12 -6.61 -11.19
N LEU A 725 -34.36 -5.89 -10.09
CA LEU A 725 -33.82 -4.53 -9.92
C LEU A 725 -32.28 -4.54 -9.92
N CYS A 726 -31.66 -5.42 -9.11
CA CYS A 726 -30.21 -5.54 -9.03
C CYS A 726 -29.54 -5.90 -10.37
N THR A 727 -30.10 -6.86 -11.10
CA THR A 727 -29.55 -7.30 -12.39
C THR A 727 -29.81 -6.30 -13.52
N SER A 728 -30.94 -5.59 -13.50
CA SER A 728 -31.19 -4.50 -14.44
C SER A 728 -30.22 -3.34 -14.19
N ALA A 729 -30.01 -2.97 -12.93
CA ALA A 729 -29.00 -2.01 -12.51
C ALA A 729 -27.58 -2.46 -12.91
N TYR A 730 -27.25 -3.74 -12.77
CA TYR A 730 -25.98 -4.34 -13.21
C TYR A 730 -25.70 -4.08 -14.69
N HIS A 731 -26.69 -4.31 -15.55
CA HIS A 731 -26.55 -4.04 -16.98
C HIS A 731 -26.47 -2.55 -17.33
N CYS A 732 -27.06 -1.69 -16.50
CA CYS A 732 -27.05 -0.23 -16.70
C CYS A 732 -25.84 0.47 -16.06
N ALA A 733 -25.08 -0.22 -15.20
CA ALA A 733 -24.00 0.38 -14.39
C ALA A 733 -22.88 1.02 -15.20
N GLN A 734 -22.67 0.57 -16.44
CA GLN A 734 -21.64 1.12 -17.34
C GLN A 734 -22.19 2.15 -18.34
N LEU A 735 -23.51 2.35 -18.40
CA LEU A 735 -24.12 3.35 -19.27
C LEU A 735 -23.91 4.75 -18.70
N GLU A 736 -23.94 5.76 -19.57
CA GLU A 736 -23.95 7.15 -19.13
C GLU A 736 -25.29 7.49 -18.44
N GLY A 737 -25.25 8.28 -17.37
CA GLY A 737 -26.44 8.72 -16.64
C GLY A 737 -26.64 8.05 -15.29
N ASP A 738 -27.57 8.61 -14.53
CA ASP A 738 -27.85 8.26 -13.14
C ASP A 738 -28.96 7.20 -13.01
N PHE A 739 -29.15 6.71 -11.79
CA PHE A 739 -30.21 5.76 -11.45
C PHE A 739 -31.38 6.50 -10.82
N VAL A 740 -32.61 6.09 -11.14
CA VAL A 740 -33.85 6.72 -10.67
C VAL A 740 -34.83 5.67 -10.17
N GLU A 741 -35.39 5.88 -8.99
CA GLU A 741 -36.54 5.14 -8.44
C GLU A 741 -37.66 6.13 -8.08
N CYS A 742 -38.84 5.90 -8.65
CA CYS A 742 -40.06 6.68 -8.43
C CYS A 742 -41.01 5.82 -7.58
N GLY A 743 -41.32 6.24 -6.35
CA GLY A 743 -42.05 5.42 -5.38
C GLY A 743 -41.12 4.67 -4.42
N VAL A 744 -40.29 5.41 -3.69
CA VAL A 744 -39.22 4.84 -2.84
C VAL A 744 -39.77 4.10 -1.62
N TYR A 745 -40.93 4.51 -1.09
CA TYR A 745 -41.49 4.05 0.17
C TYR A 745 -40.41 4.01 1.28
N ARG A 746 -40.02 2.83 1.77
CA ARG A 746 -39.01 2.66 2.84
C ARG A 746 -37.55 2.63 2.36
N GLY A 747 -37.30 2.81 1.07
CA GLY A 747 -35.96 2.81 0.48
C GLY A 747 -35.31 1.43 0.36
N THR A 748 -36.06 0.34 0.58
CA THR A 748 -35.54 -1.03 0.48
C THR A 748 -35.01 -1.33 -0.93
N GLY A 749 -35.69 -0.88 -2.00
CA GLY A 749 -35.28 -1.08 -3.39
C GLY A 749 -33.92 -0.46 -3.70
N ILE A 750 -33.83 0.87 -3.56
CA ILE A 750 -32.57 1.63 -3.71
C ILE A 750 -31.44 1.00 -2.89
N LYS A 751 -31.68 0.74 -1.59
CA LYS A 751 -30.62 0.28 -0.69
C LYS A 751 -30.13 -1.13 -1.02
N THR A 752 -31.03 -2.04 -1.41
CA THR A 752 -30.64 -3.37 -1.91
C THR A 752 -29.82 -3.28 -3.18
N VAL A 753 -30.17 -2.40 -4.12
CA VAL A 753 -29.37 -2.19 -5.34
C VAL A 753 -27.99 -1.64 -4.99
N VAL A 754 -27.88 -0.59 -4.17
CA VAL A 754 -26.58 -0.01 -3.80
C VAL A 754 -25.70 -1.03 -3.06
N ASP A 755 -26.26 -1.76 -2.09
CA ASP A 755 -25.54 -2.77 -1.31
C ASP A 755 -25.15 -4.01 -2.15
N TYR A 756 -25.86 -4.28 -3.26
CA TYR A 756 -25.52 -5.33 -4.21
C TYR A 756 -24.19 -5.06 -4.91
N PHE A 757 -23.95 -3.82 -5.34
CA PHE A 757 -22.63 -3.39 -5.85
C PHE A 757 -21.58 -3.28 -4.73
N GLY A 758 -22.05 -3.14 -3.49
CA GLY A 758 -21.25 -2.71 -2.36
C GLY A 758 -21.20 -1.18 -2.32
N LYS A 759 -21.60 -0.60 -1.20
CA LYS A 759 -21.73 0.85 -0.97
C LYS A 759 -20.57 1.68 -1.53
N GLU A 760 -19.33 1.29 -1.24
CA GLU A 760 -18.12 2.02 -1.67
C GLU A 760 -17.85 1.90 -3.19
N ASN A 761 -18.43 0.90 -3.87
CA ASN A 761 -18.26 0.68 -5.30
C ASN A 761 -19.36 1.35 -6.14
N PHE A 762 -20.45 1.80 -5.52
CA PHE A 762 -21.57 2.40 -6.23
C PHE A 762 -21.30 3.88 -6.50
N THR A 763 -20.83 4.19 -7.72
CA THR A 763 -20.34 5.55 -8.06
C THR A 763 -21.39 6.49 -8.65
N LYS A 764 -22.52 5.97 -9.16
CA LYS A 764 -23.58 6.78 -9.75
C LYS A 764 -24.40 7.50 -8.70
N THR A 765 -25.04 8.61 -9.06
CA THR A 765 -26.08 9.18 -8.21
C THR A 765 -27.36 8.33 -8.35
N PHE A 766 -27.94 7.94 -7.22
CA PHE A 766 -29.25 7.27 -7.18
C PHE A 766 -30.30 8.22 -6.64
N TRP A 767 -31.16 8.70 -7.53
CA TRP A 767 -32.28 9.58 -7.21
C TRP A 767 -33.50 8.78 -6.79
N GLY A 768 -34.04 9.09 -5.62
CA GLY A 768 -35.27 8.52 -5.09
C GLY A 768 -36.34 9.59 -4.91
N TYR A 769 -37.52 9.37 -5.47
CA TYR A 769 -38.65 10.30 -5.40
C TYR A 769 -39.85 9.67 -4.71
N ASP A 770 -40.40 10.35 -3.70
CA ASP A 770 -41.66 9.98 -3.08
C ASP A 770 -42.26 11.18 -2.33
N THR A 771 -43.55 11.09 -2.01
CA THR A 771 -44.24 11.94 -1.06
C THR A 771 -43.85 11.67 0.40
N TYR A 772 -43.45 10.43 0.71
CA TYR A 772 -42.99 9.88 2.00
C TYR A 772 -43.99 9.99 3.16
N ASP A 773 -44.32 11.21 3.59
CA ASP A 773 -45.06 11.47 4.83
C ASP A 773 -46.58 11.44 4.63
N TYR A 774 -47.08 11.56 3.38
CA TYR A 774 -48.51 11.53 3.09
C TYR A 774 -48.76 11.05 1.65
N ASN A 775 -49.77 10.21 1.41
CA ASN A 775 -50.24 9.91 0.06
C ASN A 775 -51.48 10.77 -0.27
N PRO A 776 -51.40 11.72 -1.24
CA PRO A 776 -52.53 12.55 -1.62
C PRO A 776 -53.57 11.82 -2.51
N VAL A 777 -53.33 10.56 -2.89
CA VAL A 777 -54.18 9.84 -3.85
C VAL A 777 -55.31 9.09 -3.14
N GLU A 778 -56.56 9.49 -3.42
CA GLU A 778 -57.77 8.81 -2.92
C GLU A 778 -57.77 7.31 -3.30
N HIS A 779 -58.09 6.45 -2.33
CA HIS A 779 -58.14 4.98 -2.41
C HIS A 779 -56.81 4.19 -2.33
N HIS A 780 -55.66 4.85 -2.12
CA HIS A 780 -54.36 4.18 -1.95
C HIS A 780 -53.69 4.51 -0.59
N THR A 781 -54.40 4.32 0.51
CA THR A 781 -53.76 4.36 1.85
C THR A 781 -52.93 3.10 2.07
N PHE A 782 -51.61 3.19 1.90
CA PHE A 782 -50.71 2.18 2.46
C PHE A 782 -50.79 2.25 3.99
N THR A 783 -51.06 1.13 4.65
CA THR A 783 -50.80 1.01 6.08
C THR A 783 -49.31 1.21 6.34
N GLY A 784 -48.94 2.29 7.04
CA GLY A 784 -47.56 2.55 7.48
C GLY A 784 -46.88 3.81 6.94
N GLN A 785 -47.60 4.71 6.25
CA GLN A 785 -47.16 6.10 6.08
C GLN A 785 -47.55 6.92 7.30
N GLU A 786 -46.57 7.51 7.97
CA GLU A 786 -46.71 8.24 9.23
C GLU A 786 -45.88 9.52 9.17
N ASP A 787 -46.29 10.54 9.93
CA ASP A 787 -45.53 11.79 10.04
C ASP A 787 -44.09 11.51 10.50
N GLY A 788 -43.12 12.03 9.74
CA GLY A 788 -41.68 11.87 10.02
C GLY A 788 -41.01 10.67 9.34
N MET A 789 -41.73 9.94 8.47
CA MET A 789 -41.19 8.85 7.68
C MET A 789 -40.03 9.30 6.77
N PHE A 790 -40.08 10.50 6.18
CA PHE A 790 -38.99 11.03 5.36
C PHE A 790 -37.67 11.12 6.12
N GLU A 791 -37.69 11.62 7.35
CA GLU A 791 -36.48 11.73 8.18
C GLU A 791 -35.96 10.35 8.61
N GLN A 792 -36.85 9.38 8.87
CA GLN A 792 -36.45 8.00 9.16
C GLN A 792 -35.74 7.34 7.96
N ILE A 793 -36.25 7.58 6.74
CA ILE A 793 -35.64 7.04 5.52
C ILE A 793 -34.32 7.76 5.24
N LYS A 794 -34.27 9.08 5.40
CA LYS A 794 -33.03 9.84 5.27
C LYS A 794 -31.94 9.30 6.19
N ALA A 795 -32.28 9.04 7.46
CA ALA A 795 -31.37 8.41 8.43
C ALA A 795 -30.94 6.98 8.01
N ARG A 796 -31.81 6.21 7.35
CA ARG A 796 -31.46 4.88 6.80
C ARG A 796 -30.38 4.96 5.71
N PHE A 797 -30.26 6.10 5.04
CA PHE A 797 -29.22 6.37 4.04
C PHE A 797 -28.05 7.19 4.62
N ASP A 798 -27.90 7.29 5.94
CA ASP A 798 -26.72 7.92 6.54
C ASP A 798 -25.43 7.19 6.10
N GLY A 799 -24.51 7.99 5.56
CA GLY A 799 -23.28 7.52 4.95
C GLY A 799 -23.42 7.04 3.49
N TYR A 800 -24.61 6.97 2.90
CA TYR A 800 -24.81 6.64 1.48
C TYR A 800 -24.73 7.91 0.61
N ASP A 801 -23.51 8.43 0.43
CA ASP A 801 -23.24 9.77 -0.10
C ASP A 801 -23.78 10.03 -1.53
N ASN A 802 -24.04 8.97 -2.29
CA ASN A 802 -24.53 9.04 -3.67
C ASN A 802 -26.05 8.86 -3.80
N VAL A 803 -26.78 8.68 -2.70
CA VAL A 803 -28.25 8.62 -2.71
C VAL A 803 -28.82 10.02 -2.51
N ARG A 804 -29.79 10.40 -3.35
CA ARG A 804 -30.48 11.69 -3.31
C ARG A 804 -31.98 11.44 -3.18
N LEU A 805 -32.53 11.67 -2.00
CA LEU A 805 -33.96 11.54 -1.73
C LEU A 805 -34.66 12.88 -1.90
N VAL A 806 -35.70 12.92 -2.73
CA VAL A 806 -36.45 14.12 -3.06
C VAL A 806 -37.90 13.92 -2.62
N LYS A 807 -38.31 14.69 -1.62
CA LYS A 807 -39.68 14.67 -1.11
C LYS A 807 -40.59 15.54 -1.98
N GLY A 808 -41.63 14.95 -2.54
CA GLY A 808 -42.68 15.68 -3.27
C GLY A 808 -43.43 14.80 -4.27
N LEU A 809 -44.56 15.30 -4.75
CA LEU A 809 -45.40 14.61 -5.73
C LEU A 809 -44.73 14.63 -7.12
N LEU A 810 -44.73 13.49 -7.80
CA LEU A 810 -44.27 13.40 -9.18
C LEU A 810 -45.40 13.80 -10.16
N PRO A 811 -45.08 14.41 -11.32
CA PRO A 811 -43.74 14.76 -11.78
C PRO A 811 -43.21 16.12 -11.26
N GLN A 812 -43.97 16.84 -10.41
CA GLN A 812 -43.59 18.20 -9.98
C GLN A 812 -42.25 18.23 -9.23
N SER A 813 -41.95 17.21 -8.43
CA SER A 813 -40.70 17.10 -7.68
C SER A 813 -39.45 16.91 -8.55
N LEU A 814 -39.59 16.67 -9.86
CA LEU A 814 -38.47 16.58 -10.79
C LEU A 814 -37.85 17.95 -11.13
N GLU A 815 -38.59 19.06 -10.94
CA GLU A 815 -38.12 20.39 -11.30
C GLU A 815 -36.93 20.81 -10.44
N GLY A 816 -35.78 21.06 -11.08
CA GLY A 816 -34.51 21.40 -10.42
C GLY A 816 -33.85 20.26 -9.62
N ASN A 817 -34.48 19.08 -9.55
CA ASN A 817 -34.06 17.96 -8.71
C ASN A 817 -34.07 16.64 -9.49
N SER A 818 -33.63 16.64 -10.74
CA SER A 818 -33.65 15.44 -11.59
C SER A 818 -32.40 15.35 -12.48
N PRO A 819 -31.89 14.13 -12.74
CA PRO A 819 -30.73 13.95 -13.59
C PRO A 819 -31.03 14.31 -15.06
N GLU A 820 -29.98 14.74 -15.77
CA GLU A 820 -30.05 15.05 -17.21
C GLU A 820 -30.12 13.79 -18.08
N LYS A 821 -29.43 12.73 -17.67
CA LYS A 821 -29.39 11.42 -18.34
C LYS A 821 -29.66 10.31 -17.34
N ILE A 822 -30.44 9.31 -17.76
CA ILE A 822 -30.87 8.20 -16.91
C ILE A 822 -30.41 6.88 -17.53
N ALA A 823 -29.61 6.13 -16.79
CA ALA A 823 -29.16 4.80 -17.18
C ALA A 823 -30.16 3.71 -16.76
N TYR A 824 -30.80 3.89 -15.60
CA TYR A 824 -31.73 2.94 -14.98
C TYR A 824 -32.92 3.70 -14.40
N LEU A 825 -34.13 3.25 -14.73
CA LEU A 825 -35.38 3.85 -14.25
C LEU A 825 -36.30 2.78 -13.67
N HIS A 826 -36.69 2.94 -12.41
CA HIS A 826 -37.68 2.10 -11.73
C HIS A 826 -38.91 2.95 -11.36
N ILE A 827 -40.11 2.48 -11.68
CA ILE A 827 -41.37 3.17 -11.41
C ILE A 827 -42.29 2.24 -10.62
N ASP A 828 -42.68 2.67 -9.42
CA ASP A 828 -43.54 1.98 -8.45
C ASP A 828 -44.48 2.99 -7.75
N LEU A 829 -45.32 3.67 -8.53
CA LEU A 829 -46.21 4.72 -8.00
C LEU A 829 -47.61 4.21 -7.66
N ASN A 830 -47.91 2.96 -8.01
CA ASN A 830 -49.19 2.29 -7.72
C ASN A 830 -50.40 3.02 -8.33
N ASN A 831 -50.19 3.90 -9.31
CA ASN A 831 -51.23 4.74 -9.91
C ASN A 831 -50.96 5.09 -11.37
N ALA A 832 -51.89 4.71 -12.24
CA ALA A 832 -51.75 4.85 -13.69
C ALA A 832 -51.55 6.29 -14.18
N GLU A 833 -52.20 7.29 -13.56
CA GLU A 833 -52.09 8.68 -13.97
C GLU A 833 -50.69 9.24 -13.66
N PHE A 834 -50.18 8.98 -12.46
CA PHE A 834 -48.87 9.43 -12.03
C PHE A 834 -47.72 8.70 -12.74
N GLU A 835 -47.87 7.41 -13.03
CA GLU A 835 -46.88 6.63 -13.80
C GLU A 835 -46.76 7.16 -15.22
N VAL A 836 -47.88 7.39 -15.91
CA VAL A 836 -47.88 7.98 -17.26
C VAL A 836 -47.28 9.38 -17.25
N ALA A 837 -47.63 10.22 -16.27
CA ALA A 837 -47.06 11.56 -16.16
C ALA A 837 -45.54 11.54 -15.90
N THR A 838 -45.08 10.58 -15.09
CA THR A 838 -43.65 10.37 -14.80
C THR A 838 -42.90 9.86 -16.03
N LEU A 839 -43.50 8.93 -16.79
CA LEU A 839 -42.96 8.46 -18.07
C LEU A 839 -42.84 9.60 -19.08
N ASP A 840 -43.85 10.47 -19.20
CA ASP A 840 -43.78 11.67 -20.06
C ASP A 840 -42.62 12.60 -19.68
N ALA A 841 -42.28 12.70 -18.38
CA ALA A 841 -41.21 13.57 -17.90
C ALA A 841 -39.79 12.96 -18.05
N LEU A 842 -39.65 11.65 -17.88
CA LEU A 842 -38.33 10.98 -17.74
C LEU A 842 -37.91 10.13 -18.93
N PHE A 843 -38.84 9.60 -19.72
CA PHE A 843 -38.51 8.58 -20.73
C PHE A 843 -37.50 9.03 -21.78
N ASP A 844 -37.55 10.30 -22.20
CA ASP A 844 -36.63 10.84 -23.20
C ASP A 844 -35.23 11.11 -22.64
N ARG A 845 -35.08 11.11 -21.31
CA ARG A 845 -33.79 11.19 -20.62
C ARG A 845 -33.14 9.82 -20.43
N VAL A 846 -33.89 8.73 -20.60
CA VAL A 846 -33.35 7.37 -20.55
C VAL A 846 -32.47 7.15 -21.78
N VAL A 847 -31.19 6.82 -21.55
CA VAL A 847 -30.19 6.66 -22.61
C VAL A 847 -30.41 5.34 -23.38
N PRO A 848 -29.95 5.23 -24.64
CA PRO A 848 -29.93 3.95 -25.36
C PRO A 848 -29.17 2.88 -24.57
N GLY A 849 -29.75 1.68 -24.50
CA GLY A 849 -29.29 0.59 -23.64
C GLY A 849 -29.82 0.64 -22.20
N GLY A 850 -30.38 1.77 -21.76
CA GLY A 850 -30.95 1.92 -20.43
C GLY A 850 -32.20 1.06 -20.22
N MET A 851 -32.41 0.60 -18.99
CA MET A 851 -33.53 -0.28 -18.64
C MET A 851 -34.57 0.47 -17.81
N ILE A 852 -35.84 0.22 -18.11
CA ILE A 852 -37.00 0.73 -17.36
C ILE A 852 -37.74 -0.46 -16.76
N ILE A 853 -37.96 -0.43 -15.45
CA ILE A 853 -38.73 -1.42 -14.70
C ILE A 853 -40.00 -0.75 -14.17
N LEU A 854 -41.15 -1.37 -14.44
CA LEU A 854 -42.47 -0.95 -13.99
C LEU A 854 -42.93 -1.96 -12.94
N ASP A 855 -43.11 -1.56 -11.69
CA ASP A 855 -43.72 -2.43 -10.69
C ASP A 855 -45.24 -2.49 -10.88
N ASP A 856 -45.85 -3.56 -10.40
CA ASP A 856 -47.28 -3.86 -10.50
C ASP A 856 -47.91 -3.96 -11.91
N TYR A 857 -47.11 -3.80 -12.97
CA TYR A 857 -47.52 -3.83 -14.38
C TYR A 857 -48.44 -5.00 -14.80
N GLU A 858 -48.18 -6.22 -14.33
CA GLU A 858 -48.94 -7.43 -14.72
C GLU A 858 -49.93 -7.88 -13.62
N TRP A 859 -50.21 -7.01 -12.63
CA TRP A 859 -51.20 -7.31 -11.59
C TRP A 859 -52.64 -7.07 -12.04
N ALA A 860 -53.52 -7.96 -11.59
CA ALA A 860 -54.95 -7.86 -11.86
C ALA A 860 -55.67 -6.94 -10.85
N GLY A 861 -56.97 -6.72 -11.03
CA GLY A 861 -57.77 -5.90 -10.14
C GLY A 861 -57.51 -4.41 -10.33
N ILE A 862 -57.25 -3.68 -9.24
CA ILE A 862 -57.08 -2.22 -9.24
C ILE A 862 -55.83 -1.79 -10.04
N TYR A 863 -54.77 -2.60 -10.01
CA TYR A 863 -53.49 -2.33 -10.70
C TYR A 863 -53.57 -2.50 -12.21
N ARG A 864 -54.57 -3.22 -12.72
CA ARG A 864 -54.75 -3.44 -14.18
C ARG A 864 -54.86 -2.14 -14.98
N GLN A 865 -55.28 -1.04 -14.34
CA GLN A 865 -55.37 0.27 -14.99
C GLN A 865 -54.00 0.81 -15.40
N GLN A 866 -52.94 0.52 -14.64
CA GLN A 866 -51.56 0.92 -14.96
C GLN A 866 -51.13 0.28 -16.28
N LYS A 867 -51.24 -1.05 -16.38
CA LYS A 867 -50.99 -1.80 -17.62
C LYS A 867 -51.69 -1.20 -18.84
N ILE A 868 -52.99 -0.93 -18.72
CA ILE A 868 -53.80 -0.41 -19.84
C ILE A 868 -53.28 0.96 -20.29
N ALA A 869 -52.93 1.83 -19.33
CA ALA A 869 -52.42 3.16 -19.60
C ALA A 869 -51.00 3.12 -20.20
N GLU A 870 -50.12 2.32 -19.61
CA GLU A 870 -48.72 2.19 -20.02
C GLU A 870 -48.58 1.48 -21.38
N ASP A 871 -49.34 0.42 -21.65
CA ASP A 871 -49.37 -0.24 -22.97
C ASP A 871 -49.73 0.76 -24.06
N ALA A 872 -50.78 1.55 -23.84
CA ALA A 872 -51.20 2.59 -24.77
C ALA A 872 -50.12 3.67 -24.95
N TRP A 873 -49.42 4.02 -23.88
CA TRP A 873 -48.36 5.04 -23.88
C TRP A 873 -47.09 4.57 -24.63
N PHE A 874 -46.62 3.34 -24.36
CA PHE A 874 -45.46 2.75 -25.02
C PHE A 874 -45.74 2.40 -26.49
N ALA A 875 -46.95 1.93 -26.81
CA ALA A 875 -47.35 1.62 -28.18
C ALA A 875 -47.27 2.85 -29.09
N LYS A 876 -47.67 4.03 -28.61
CA LYS A 876 -47.52 5.32 -29.33
C LYS A 876 -46.06 5.65 -29.68
N ARG A 877 -45.11 5.09 -28.93
CA ARG A 877 -43.66 5.28 -29.10
C ARG A 877 -42.96 4.09 -29.75
N ASN A 878 -43.74 3.13 -30.29
CA ASN A 878 -43.24 1.89 -30.90
C ASN A 878 -42.44 0.98 -29.96
N TYR A 879 -42.69 1.04 -28.65
CA TYR A 879 -42.16 0.09 -27.67
C TYR A 879 -43.23 -0.93 -27.28
N ARG A 880 -42.77 -2.10 -26.82
CA ARG A 880 -43.59 -3.11 -26.16
C ARG A 880 -42.95 -3.45 -24.84
N VAL A 881 -43.75 -3.46 -23.78
CA VAL A 881 -43.28 -3.87 -22.45
C VAL A 881 -43.15 -5.38 -22.41
N PHE A 882 -42.06 -5.88 -21.82
CA PHE A 882 -41.84 -7.30 -21.55
C PHE A 882 -42.43 -7.65 -20.17
N PRO A 883 -43.58 -8.35 -20.09
CA PRO A 883 -44.18 -8.71 -18.81
C PRO A 883 -43.39 -9.83 -18.13
N LEU A 884 -43.17 -9.70 -16.82
CA LEU A 884 -42.46 -10.66 -15.98
C LEU A 884 -43.45 -11.43 -15.09
N PRO A 885 -43.21 -12.72 -14.79
CA PRO A 885 -44.09 -13.51 -13.92
C PRO A 885 -44.24 -12.97 -12.50
N THR A 886 -43.31 -12.13 -12.04
CA THR A 886 -43.35 -11.47 -10.73
C THR A 886 -44.40 -10.35 -10.65
N GLY A 887 -45.01 -9.98 -11.78
CA GLY A 887 -45.92 -8.84 -11.85
C GLY A 887 -45.26 -7.57 -12.38
N GLN A 888 -43.94 -7.55 -12.58
CA GLN A 888 -43.21 -6.40 -13.11
C GLN A 888 -43.23 -6.34 -14.66
N GLY A 889 -43.05 -5.15 -15.22
CA GLY A 889 -42.81 -4.91 -16.63
C GLY A 889 -41.37 -4.43 -16.87
N MET A 890 -40.77 -4.82 -17.99
CA MET A 890 -39.40 -4.41 -18.34
C MET A 890 -39.32 -3.85 -19.76
N ILE A 891 -38.56 -2.77 -19.94
CA ILE A 891 -38.29 -2.15 -21.24
C ILE A 891 -36.79 -1.91 -21.37
N LEU A 892 -36.23 -2.20 -22.54
CA LEU A 892 -34.90 -1.77 -22.95
C LEU A 892 -35.03 -0.59 -23.91
N LYS A 893 -34.43 0.56 -23.57
CA LYS A 893 -34.40 1.73 -24.44
C LYS A 893 -33.50 1.43 -25.64
N ARG A 894 -34.10 1.44 -26.83
CA ARG A 894 -33.41 1.29 -28.12
C ARG A 894 -32.74 2.58 -28.56
#